data_AF-A0A351D217-F1
#
_entry.id   AF-A0A351D217-F1
#
_cell.length_a   1.000
_cell.length_b   1.000
_cell.length_c   1.000
_cell.angle_alpha   90.00
_cell.angle_beta   90.00
_cell.angle_gamma   90.00
#
_symmetry.space_group_name_H-M   'P 1'
#
loop_
_entity.id
_entity.type
_entity.pdbx_description
1 polymer ?
#
loop_
_entity_poly.entity_id
_entity_poly.type
_entity_poly.pdbx_seq_one_letter_code
_entity_poly.pdbx_strand_id
1 'polypeptide(L)'
;RRGMILFAGRAPTAAELKTVHDGSDNTLRNSLRSLMSGPQFREFIVRASNDRLLTAGTEVEPINANFGNFPKLRNLAYEVKLNEEEFAWYQGYGRRIDVATKRASGELIAHVIIDELPYSEILTANYMMMNPLVNELLGGTAIFPADAGDSDFLPARITQYYVGSALRQSEKHPVAGYTVSIIGAPMADYPHSGILSDFAFLSRYPTTATNRNRARARWTLYHFLGIDIENSSQRPTDEAALSDRNNPTLNNPACTVCHIVMDPVAGAFQNWSDFNYYRQNNGIDSLDQFYKHPEDGSNSPYQQGDLWYRDMLAPGLFETAITSRDYTLRELAGRIVEEPGFVRAAAQFWWPAIFGTKPVELPSVESDQGFAEKNAAYLAQQTSMDEFANILAQRLNAKDMLVEMIMSPWFSAHSSTNYEFQAVQLEADLGAEQLLTPGQIAAKTQNLTGVYWRTNESPDGTSHSKYDELSVLLGGIDSIAVTERANLLTPSMTAILQSHAAETACPIVVKNLALPLAERRLFLKVDETITPLSIAYTTTDVTANSSTDWQEHKLVAQIPANGAEIKVSFTNPWCDYNGEKCLEQRVLYVDALTLRHASGSEQRFEESAPEVKISGQHCYIENSSVTFYNQCTMTLSLDLDNTDNFEIIAHLAAQQAPSREQPVQASIEVLSSEEILTAQTGNALLIKQQIIDLFTKLHGKQYAIDSTQVQQTYSLYVTALASALQSSNNNINNCNVWVDGHFFSDLLTPEQLEVARYPSPNGNHYEIDWDYVSEMTNQITTDNTGAKRAWIAVIAYLLSHYDYLHE
;
A
#
# COMPACT_ATOMS: atom_id res chain seq x y z
N ARG A 1 -5.91 -7.80 14.89
CA ARG A 1 -5.78 -7.86 13.41
C ARG A 1 -5.56 -6.48 12.81
N ARG A 2 -6.53 -5.56 12.92
CA ARG A 2 -6.44 -4.16 12.41
C ARG A 2 -5.09 -3.48 12.68
N GLY A 3 -4.60 -3.51 13.93
CA GLY A 3 -3.27 -2.96 14.27
C GLY A 3 -2.08 -3.55 13.50
N MET A 4 -2.11 -4.85 13.13
CA MET A 4 -1.07 -5.45 12.29
C MET A 4 -1.16 -5.01 10.83
N ILE A 5 -2.37 -4.83 10.29
CA ILE A 5 -2.54 -4.26 8.95
C ILE A 5 -2.06 -2.80 8.94
N LEU A 6 -2.41 -2.03 9.97
CA LEU A 6 -2.06 -0.62 10.11
C LEU A 6 -0.55 -0.39 10.21
N PHE A 7 0.14 -1.14 11.09
CA PHE A 7 1.56 -0.89 11.41
C PHE A 7 2.55 -1.81 10.71
N ALA A 8 2.13 -3.04 10.37
CA ALA A 8 3.00 -4.04 9.76
C ALA A 8 2.58 -4.42 8.33
N GLY A 9 1.46 -3.88 7.82
CA GLY A 9 0.98 -4.15 6.47
C GLY A 9 0.51 -5.59 6.22
N ARG A 10 0.46 -6.46 7.24
CA ARG A 10 0.16 -7.89 7.11
C ARG A 10 -0.90 -8.35 8.11
N ALA A 11 -1.55 -9.47 7.80
CA ALA A 11 -2.41 -10.15 8.78
C ALA A 11 -1.60 -10.87 9.86
N PRO A 12 -2.16 -11.04 11.06
CA PRO A 12 -1.57 -11.86 12.10
C PRO A 12 -1.54 -13.34 11.70
N THR A 13 -0.49 -14.04 12.12
CA THR A 13 -0.42 -15.51 12.06
C THR A 13 -1.37 -16.12 13.09
N ALA A 14 -1.70 -17.40 12.91
CA ALA A 14 -2.53 -18.13 13.88
C ALA A 14 -1.90 -18.18 15.28
N ALA A 15 -0.57 -18.27 15.37
CA ALA A 15 0.16 -18.26 16.63
C ALA A 15 0.10 -16.89 17.33
N GLU A 16 0.25 -15.80 16.59
CA GLU A 16 0.11 -14.44 17.11
C GLU A 16 -1.32 -14.16 17.59
N LEU A 17 -2.33 -14.56 16.82
CA LEU A 17 -3.74 -14.44 17.23
C LEU A 17 -4.01 -15.23 18.51
N LYS A 18 -3.56 -16.48 18.57
CA LYS A 18 -3.74 -17.33 19.76
C LYS A 18 -3.08 -16.72 20.99
N THR A 19 -1.86 -16.20 20.83
CA THR A 19 -1.11 -15.55 21.93
C THR A 19 -1.88 -14.36 22.52
N VAL A 20 -2.48 -13.54 21.65
CA VAL A 20 -3.30 -12.39 22.08
C VAL A 20 -4.62 -12.85 22.70
N HIS A 21 -5.30 -13.82 22.08
CA HIS A 21 -6.59 -14.33 22.54
C HIS A 21 -6.51 -15.01 23.91
N ASP A 22 -5.46 -15.80 24.14
CA ASP A 22 -5.24 -16.52 25.40
C ASP A 22 -4.55 -15.63 26.46
N GLY A 23 -4.14 -14.42 26.09
CA GLY A 23 -3.41 -13.47 26.91
C GLY A 23 -4.29 -12.46 27.66
N SER A 24 -3.63 -11.54 28.37
CA SER A 24 -4.27 -10.39 29.01
C SER A 24 -4.16 -9.12 28.14
N ASP A 25 -4.82 -8.04 28.52
CA ASP A 25 -4.66 -6.73 27.86
C ASP A 25 -3.19 -6.28 27.81
N ASN A 26 -2.38 -6.61 28.81
CA ASN A 26 -0.94 -6.33 28.79
C ASN A 26 -0.20 -7.14 27.71
N THR A 27 -0.67 -8.35 27.42
CA THR A 27 -0.15 -9.17 26.31
C THR A 27 -0.47 -8.51 24.97
N LEU A 28 -1.69 -7.99 24.81
CA LEU A 28 -2.08 -7.23 23.62
C LEU A 28 -1.26 -5.94 23.47
N ARG A 29 -1.12 -5.14 24.53
CA ARG A 29 -0.28 -3.92 24.54
C ARG A 29 1.15 -4.20 24.08
N ASN A 30 1.79 -5.22 24.67
CA ASN A 30 3.16 -5.60 24.31
C ASN A 30 3.24 -6.09 22.86
N SER A 31 2.24 -6.84 22.39
CA SER A 31 2.16 -7.30 21.00
C SER A 31 2.04 -6.12 20.04
N LEU A 32 1.14 -5.16 20.31
CA LEU A 32 0.98 -3.94 19.52
C LEU A 32 2.26 -3.10 19.51
N ARG A 33 2.89 -2.92 20.66
CA ARG A 33 4.16 -2.17 20.77
C ARG A 33 5.27 -2.82 19.93
N SER A 34 5.32 -4.15 19.86
CA SER A 34 6.32 -4.85 19.05
C SER A 34 6.19 -4.60 17.54
N LEU A 35 4.99 -4.23 17.08
CA LEU A 35 4.73 -3.86 15.67
C LEU A 35 5.27 -2.48 15.32
N MET A 36 5.60 -1.65 16.31
CA MET A 36 6.02 -0.26 16.12
C MET A 36 7.52 -0.17 15.78
N SER A 37 7.95 -0.96 14.80
CA SER A 37 9.33 -1.01 14.32
C SER A 37 9.39 -1.42 12.85
N GLY A 38 10.55 -1.16 12.21
CA GLY A 38 10.80 -1.57 10.83
C GLY A 38 10.13 -0.70 9.75
N PRO A 39 10.30 -1.08 8.47
CA PRO A 39 9.95 -0.23 7.33
C PRO A 39 8.46 0.11 7.24
N GLN A 40 7.58 -0.85 7.54
CA GLN A 40 6.13 -0.64 7.42
C GLN A 40 5.59 0.37 8.44
N PHE A 41 6.10 0.31 9.68
CA PHE A 41 5.72 1.27 10.70
C PHE A 41 6.29 2.67 10.42
N ARG A 42 7.52 2.74 9.90
CA ARG A 42 8.09 3.99 9.38
C ARG A 42 7.20 4.60 8.30
N GLU A 43 6.80 3.84 7.29
CA GLU A 43 5.91 4.34 6.23
C GLU A 43 4.54 4.77 6.77
N PHE A 44 3.99 4.07 7.77
CA PHE A 44 2.79 4.52 8.47
C PHE A 44 2.99 5.92 9.07
N ILE A 45 4.07 6.14 9.83
CA ILE A 45 4.36 7.44 10.46
C ILE A 45 4.55 8.54 9.43
N VAL A 46 5.36 8.31 8.40
CA VAL A 46 5.68 9.33 7.39
C VAL A 46 4.41 9.74 6.63
N ARG A 47 3.59 8.76 6.23
CA ARG A 47 2.32 9.01 5.54
C ARG A 47 1.33 9.76 6.43
N ALA A 48 1.13 9.28 7.66
CA ALA A 48 0.24 9.92 8.63
C ALA A 48 0.67 11.35 8.95
N SER A 49 1.98 11.60 9.02
CA SER A 49 2.52 12.94 9.21
C SER A 49 2.21 13.84 8.02
N ASN A 50 2.37 13.34 6.79
CA ASN A 50 2.02 14.09 5.59
C ASN A 50 0.51 14.37 5.49
N ASP A 51 -0.35 13.47 5.94
CA ASP A 51 -1.81 13.69 5.97
C ASP A 51 -2.22 14.90 6.83
N ARG A 52 -1.35 15.31 7.76
CA ARG A 52 -1.53 16.51 8.58
C ARG A 52 -0.72 17.70 8.08
N LEU A 53 0.58 17.52 7.83
CA LEU A 53 1.50 18.60 7.48
C LEU A 53 1.42 19.00 6.01
N LEU A 54 0.94 18.11 5.13
CA LEU A 54 0.76 18.31 3.69
C LEU A 54 2.06 18.71 2.95
N THR A 55 3.24 18.34 3.46
CA THR A 55 4.55 18.75 2.91
C THR A 55 4.84 18.14 1.54
N ALA A 56 4.22 17.00 1.19
CA ALA A 56 4.30 16.43 -0.16
C ALA A 56 3.67 17.34 -1.22
N GLY A 57 2.70 18.17 -0.83
CA GLY A 57 1.94 19.06 -1.69
C GLY A 57 2.60 20.43 -1.89
N THR A 58 3.89 20.57 -1.56
CA THR A 58 4.61 21.79 -1.86
C THR A 58 4.77 21.95 -3.38
N GLU A 59 4.14 22.98 -3.95
CA GLU A 59 4.13 23.26 -5.39
C GLU A 59 5.41 23.94 -5.91
N VAL A 60 6.17 24.57 -5.01
CA VAL A 60 7.48 25.18 -5.30
C VAL A 60 8.58 24.27 -4.74
N GLU A 61 9.75 24.25 -5.39
CA GLU A 61 10.93 23.54 -4.89
C GLU A 61 11.23 23.97 -3.43
N PRO A 62 11.23 23.06 -2.44
CA PRO A 62 11.50 23.42 -1.05
C PRO A 62 12.86 24.10 -0.87
N ILE A 63 13.85 23.69 -1.67
CA ILE A 63 15.19 24.27 -1.72
C ILE A 63 15.47 24.79 -3.14
N ASN A 64 15.44 26.09 -3.32
CA ASN A 64 15.74 26.71 -4.61
C ASN A 64 17.26 26.69 -4.89
N ALA A 65 17.69 25.92 -5.88
CA ALA A 65 19.10 25.73 -6.23
C ALA A 65 19.76 26.96 -6.91
N ASN A 66 19.02 28.04 -7.19
CA ASN A 66 19.55 29.25 -7.82
C ASN A 66 20.27 30.19 -6.84
N PHE A 67 20.14 29.96 -5.53
CA PHE A 67 20.81 30.74 -4.49
C PHE A 67 22.19 30.18 -4.15
N GLY A 68 23.15 31.08 -3.91
CA GLY A 68 24.53 30.72 -3.61
C GLY A 68 24.78 30.17 -2.20
N ASN A 69 23.81 30.25 -1.29
CA ASN A 69 23.98 29.94 0.12
C ASN A 69 24.42 28.49 0.39
N PHE A 70 24.14 27.58 -0.55
CA PHE A 70 24.70 26.23 -0.61
C PHE A 70 25.60 26.10 -1.85
N PRO A 71 26.92 26.37 -1.75
CA PRO A 71 27.81 26.40 -2.90
C PRO A 71 27.86 25.11 -3.71
N LYS A 72 27.83 23.95 -3.04
CA LYS A 72 27.83 22.64 -3.72
C LYS A 72 26.58 22.47 -4.58
N LEU A 73 25.40 22.67 -4.00
CA LEU A 73 24.13 22.64 -4.72
C LEU A 73 24.13 23.63 -5.89
N ARG A 74 24.54 24.88 -5.65
CA ARG A 74 24.52 25.94 -6.67
C ARG A 74 25.44 25.63 -7.84
N ASN A 75 26.66 25.18 -7.56
CA ASN A 75 27.66 24.91 -8.59
C ASN A 75 27.32 23.64 -9.36
N LEU A 76 26.82 22.59 -8.71
CA LEU A 76 26.31 21.40 -9.40
C LEU A 76 25.15 21.76 -10.35
N ALA A 77 24.17 22.53 -9.87
CA ALA A 77 23.07 22.99 -10.70
C ALA A 77 23.55 23.84 -11.89
N TYR A 78 24.58 24.67 -11.71
CA TYR A 78 25.20 25.41 -12.80
C TYR A 78 25.84 24.45 -13.83
N GLU A 79 26.67 23.52 -13.38
CA GLU A 79 27.42 22.59 -14.24
C GLU A 79 26.50 21.73 -15.08
N VAL A 80 25.47 21.13 -14.47
CA VAL A 80 24.49 20.30 -15.19
C VAL A 80 23.68 21.15 -16.18
N LYS A 81 23.16 22.31 -15.76
CA LYS A 81 22.38 23.18 -16.67
C LYS A 81 23.21 23.74 -17.81
N LEU A 82 24.52 23.92 -17.63
CA LEU A 82 25.42 24.40 -18.68
C LEU A 82 25.68 23.31 -19.74
N ASN A 83 25.84 22.06 -19.32
CA ASN A 83 26.24 20.96 -20.19
C ASN A 83 25.07 20.19 -20.80
N GLU A 84 23.97 20.04 -20.06
CA GLU A 84 22.87 19.11 -20.36
C GLU A 84 21.48 19.77 -20.35
N GLU A 85 21.43 21.10 -20.22
CA GLU A 85 20.22 21.92 -20.13
C GLU A 85 19.39 21.72 -18.84
N GLU A 86 18.32 22.51 -18.69
CA GLU A 86 17.50 22.55 -17.48
C GLU A 86 16.70 21.27 -17.22
N PHE A 87 16.27 20.59 -18.29
CA PHE A 87 15.50 19.36 -18.17
C PHE A 87 16.33 18.22 -17.56
N ALA A 88 17.62 18.11 -17.91
CA ALA A 88 18.52 17.11 -17.34
C ALA A 88 18.78 17.34 -15.85
N TRP A 89 18.92 18.60 -15.41
CA TRP A 89 19.00 18.94 -13.99
C TRP A 89 17.80 18.40 -13.21
N TYR A 90 16.59 18.66 -13.72
CA TYR A 90 15.37 18.24 -13.03
C TYR A 90 15.25 16.71 -12.95
N GLN A 91 15.53 15.99 -14.04
CA GLN A 91 15.45 14.53 -14.07
C GLN A 91 16.54 13.85 -13.21
N GLY A 92 17.77 14.36 -13.25
CA GLY A 92 18.91 13.75 -12.56
C GLY A 92 19.02 14.08 -11.07
N TYR A 93 18.61 15.29 -10.67
CA TYR A 93 18.84 15.81 -9.32
C TYR A 93 17.61 16.51 -8.71
N GLY A 94 16.99 17.45 -9.43
CA GLY A 94 15.91 18.28 -8.91
C GLY A 94 14.77 17.46 -8.31
N ARG A 95 14.26 16.46 -9.05
CA ARG A 95 13.22 15.55 -8.58
C ARG A 95 13.61 14.77 -7.32
N ARG A 96 14.86 14.29 -7.24
CA ARG A 96 15.37 13.52 -6.09
C ARG A 96 15.48 14.38 -4.84
N ILE A 97 15.95 15.62 -5.00
CA ILE A 97 16.02 16.63 -3.92
C ILE A 97 14.61 16.99 -3.44
N ASP A 98 13.68 17.24 -4.36
CA ASP A 98 12.29 17.57 -4.03
C ASP A 98 11.61 16.44 -3.26
N VAL A 99 11.73 15.19 -3.73
CA VAL A 99 11.16 14.03 -3.03
C VAL A 99 11.75 13.90 -1.63
N ALA A 100 13.07 14.01 -1.49
CA ALA A 100 13.73 13.88 -0.19
C ALA A 100 13.33 14.98 0.80
N THR A 101 13.30 16.23 0.34
CA THR A 101 12.98 17.39 1.18
C THR A 101 11.51 17.44 1.58
N LYS A 102 10.59 17.08 0.68
CA LYS A 102 9.15 16.97 0.98
C LYS A 102 8.84 15.90 2.04
N ARG A 103 9.69 14.88 2.13
CA ARG A 103 9.56 13.75 3.05
C ARG A 103 10.25 13.96 4.41
N ALA A 104 11.22 14.87 4.49
CA ALA A 104 12.11 15.07 5.65
C ALA A 104 11.36 15.31 6.98
N SER A 105 10.28 16.09 6.98
CA SER A 105 9.45 16.30 8.19
C SER A 105 8.85 14.99 8.72
N GLY A 106 8.32 14.14 7.85
CA GLY A 106 7.79 12.83 8.23
C GLY A 106 8.88 11.88 8.73
N GLU A 107 10.07 11.94 8.12
CA GLU A 107 11.24 11.17 8.57
C GLU A 107 11.72 11.59 9.95
N LEU A 108 11.67 12.89 10.27
CA LEU A 108 12.04 13.38 11.61
C LEU A 108 11.08 12.80 12.67
N ILE A 109 9.78 12.84 12.40
CA ILE A 109 8.78 12.24 13.28
C ILE A 109 9.00 10.73 13.39
N ALA A 110 9.29 10.04 12.27
CA ALA A 110 9.58 8.61 12.28
C ALA A 110 10.79 8.27 13.14
N HIS A 111 11.90 8.99 12.97
CA HIS A 111 13.11 8.84 13.77
C HIS A 111 12.82 9.02 15.27
N VAL A 112 12.13 10.11 15.65
CA VAL A 112 11.76 10.38 17.04
C VAL A 112 10.91 9.25 17.65
N ILE A 113 9.88 8.78 16.93
CA ILE A 113 8.97 7.75 17.45
C ILE A 113 9.64 6.38 17.48
N ILE A 114 10.32 5.98 16.41
CA ILE A 114 10.93 4.64 16.29
C ILE A 114 12.05 4.47 17.32
N ASP A 115 12.91 5.47 17.47
CA ASP A 115 14.03 5.45 18.41
C ASP A 115 13.62 5.85 19.83
N GLU A 116 12.33 6.07 20.06
CA GLU A 116 11.73 6.37 21.37
C GLU A 116 12.31 7.64 22.03
N LEU A 117 12.72 8.60 21.21
CA LEU A 117 13.13 9.92 21.66
C LEU A 117 11.93 10.71 22.21
N PRO A 118 12.16 11.72 23.07
CA PRO A 118 11.08 12.58 23.54
C PRO A 118 10.35 13.24 22.37
N TYR A 119 9.03 13.14 22.32
CA TYR A 119 8.21 13.67 21.23
C TYR A 119 8.38 15.17 20.98
N SER A 120 8.83 15.94 21.99
CA SER A 120 9.23 17.34 21.84
C SER A 120 10.32 17.57 20.79
N GLU A 121 11.15 16.55 20.52
CA GLU A 121 12.27 16.61 19.58
C GLU A 121 11.83 16.85 18.14
N ILE A 122 10.57 16.58 17.79
CA ILE A 122 10.03 16.95 16.46
C ILE A 122 10.11 18.47 16.20
N LEU A 123 10.14 19.30 17.25
CA LEU A 123 10.30 20.76 17.17
C LEU A 123 11.67 21.23 17.67
N THR A 124 12.24 20.57 18.68
CA THR A 124 13.48 21.03 19.32
C THR A 124 14.75 20.44 18.71
N ALA A 125 14.63 19.48 17.78
CA ALA A 125 15.78 18.91 17.08
C ALA A 125 16.65 20.01 16.46
N ASN A 126 17.94 19.94 16.76
CA ASN A 126 18.96 20.82 16.19
C ASN A 126 19.61 20.21 14.93
N TYR A 127 18.85 19.38 14.23
CA TYR A 127 19.21 18.67 13.01
C TYR A 127 17.95 18.50 12.16
N MET A 128 18.12 18.03 10.93
CA MET A 128 17.03 17.58 10.06
C MET A 128 17.37 16.24 9.45
N MET A 129 16.36 15.54 8.93
CA MET A 129 16.57 14.28 8.26
C MET A 129 16.98 14.53 6.82
N MET A 130 18.09 13.92 6.40
CA MET A 130 18.61 14.01 5.04
C MET A 130 18.89 12.61 4.52
N ASN A 131 18.78 12.43 3.21
CA ASN A 131 19.32 11.26 2.52
C ASN A 131 20.76 11.55 2.03
N PRO A 132 21.48 10.57 1.45
CA PRO A 132 22.87 10.76 1.02
C PRO A 132 23.07 11.98 0.11
N LEU A 133 22.20 12.14 -0.89
CA LEU A 133 22.27 13.23 -1.87
C LEU A 133 22.10 14.61 -1.21
N VAL A 134 21.02 14.80 -0.46
CA VAL A 134 20.74 16.10 0.19
C VAL A 134 21.80 16.41 1.26
N ASN A 135 22.25 15.39 2.00
CA ASN A 135 23.33 15.54 2.97
C ASN A 135 24.63 16.04 2.32
N GLU A 136 25.01 15.50 1.17
CA GLU A 136 26.20 15.99 0.46
C GLU A 136 26.04 17.45 0.00
N LEU A 137 24.92 17.77 -0.65
CA LEU A 137 24.68 19.06 -1.30
C LEU A 137 24.50 20.22 -0.32
N LEU A 138 23.96 19.94 0.86
CA LEU A 138 23.79 20.95 1.93
C LEU A 138 24.96 20.98 2.92
N GLY A 139 25.97 20.11 2.74
CA GLY A 139 27.09 19.97 3.67
C GLY A 139 26.64 19.50 5.06
N GLY A 140 25.76 18.50 5.07
CA GLY A 140 25.28 17.81 6.25
C GLY A 140 26.35 16.94 6.92
N THR A 141 26.15 16.66 8.20
CA THR A 141 27.09 15.88 9.03
C THR A 141 26.87 14.37 9.00
N ALA A 142 25.81 13.86 8.37
CA ALA A 142 25.51 12.43 8.41
C ALA A 142 26.53 11.64 7.58
N ILE A 143 26.83 10.43 8.05
CA ILE A 143 27.72 9.48 7.39
C ILE A 143 26.88 8.28 7.00
N PHE A 144 26.78 8.04 5.69
CA PHE A 144 26.01 6.94 5.13
C PHE A 144 26.91 5.75 4.76
N PRO A 145 26.41 4.52 4.83
CA PRO A 145 27.10 3.38 4.22
C PRO A 145 27.12 3.52 2.68
N ALA A 146 28.03 2.80 2.02
CA ALA A 146 28.30 2.97 0.58
C ALA A 146 27.13 2.53 -0.31
N ASP A 147 26.25 1.68 0.20
CA ASP A 147 25.04 1.15 -0.45
C ASP A 147 23.77 1.94 -0.11
N ALA A 148 23.87 3.03 0.65
CA ALA A 148 22.71 3.86 0.98
C ALA A 148 22.08 4.51 -0.26
N GLY A 149 20.77 4.36 -0.38
CA GLY A 149 19.96 4.92 -1.45
C GLY A 149 19.17 6.17 -1.06
N ASP A 150 18.30 6.62 -1.96
CA ASP A 150 17.48 7.83 -1.77
C ASP A 150 16.43 7.70 -0.67
N SER A 151 16.10 6.47 -0.26
CA SER A 151 15.14 6.14 0.79
C SER A 151 15.76 6.07 2.19
N ASP A 152 17.09 6.14 2.31
CA ASP A 152 17.81 6.07 3.58
C ASP A 152 18.00 7.46 4.17
N PHE A 153 17.43 7.70 5.35
CA PHE A 153 17.48 9.01 6.01
C PHE A 153 18.21 8.90 7.34
N LEU A 154 19.11 9.86 7.60
CA LEU A 154 19.83 9.99 8.86
C LEU A 154 19.74 11.44 9.37
N PRO A 155 19.80 11.64 10.70
CA PRO A 155 19.85 12.97 11.28
C PRO A 155 21.17 13.68 10.90
N ALA A 156 21.07 14.89 10.35
CA ALA A 156 22.19 15.67 9.87
C ALA A 156 22.08 17.15 10.26
N ARG A 157 23.22 17.76 10.60
CA ARG A 157 23.34 19.22 10.79
C ARG A 157 23.97 19.85 9.56
N ILE A 158 23.36 20.93 9.07
CA ILE A 158 23.96 21.79 8.04
C ILE A 158 25.19 22.50 8.60
N THR A 159 26.35 22.33 7.95
CA THR A 159 27.62 23.00 8.33
C THR A 159 28.19 23.91 7.23
N GLN A 160 27.64 23.85 6.01
CA GLN A 160 28.15 24.57 4.86
C GLN A 160 27.14 25.56 4.28
N TYR A 161 26.45 26.29 5.17
CA TYR A 161 25.59 27.40 4.79
C TYR A 161 26.38 28.71 4.79
N TYR A 162 26.34 29.46 3.68
CA TYR A 162 27.08 30.70 3.52
C TYR A 162 26.14 31.88 3.29
N VAL A 163 26.49 33.03 3.88
CA VAL A 163 25.84 34.31 3.59
C VAL A 163 26.54 35.02 2.44
N GLY A 164 25.85 35.94 1.77
CA GLY A 164 26.35 36.58 0.53
C GLY A 164 27.74 37.20 0.64
N SER A 165 28.11 37.79 1.79
CA SER A 165 29.44 38.37 2.02
C SER A 165 30.59 37.35 2.06
N ALA A 166 30.29 36.07 2.28
CA ALA A 166 31.26 34.98 2.28
C ALA A 166 31.40 34.31 0.89
N LEU A 167 30.68 34.81 -0.12
CA LEU A 167 30.62 34.25 -1.46
C LEU A 167 31.01 35.28 -2.52
N ARG A 168 31.71 34.83 -3.55
CA ARG A 168 31.96 35.59 -4.78
C ARG A 168 31.25 34.93 -5.94
N GLN A 169 30.32 35.65 -6.56
CA GLN A 169 29.60 35.17 -7.75
C GLN A 169 30.44 35.37 -9.02
N SER A 170 30.35 34.42 -9.96
CA SER A 170 30.85 34.59 -11.32
C SER A 170 29.95 35.49 -12.16
N GLU A 171 30.38 35.78 -13.39
CA GLU A 171 29.46 36.33 -14.40
C GLU A 171 28.29 35.36 -14.65
N LYS A 172 27.12 35.94 -14.93
CA LYS A 172 25.87 35.20 -15.11
C LYS A 172 25.75 34.68 -16.55
N HIS A 173 25.63 33.36 -16.67
CA HIS A 173 25.17 32.66 -17.86
C HIS A 173 23.64 32.71 -17.99
N PRO A 174 23.07 32.90 -19.18
CA PRO A 174 21.62 33.05 -19.37
C PRO A 174 20.77 31.86 -18.88
N VAL A 175 21.27 30.64 -19.05
CA VAL A 175 20.54 29.39 -18.70
C VAL A 175 20.96 28.87 -17.33
N ALA A 176 22.26 28.62 -17.15
CA ALA A 176 22.82 28.03 -15.93
C ALA A 176 22.89 28.99 -14.72
N GLY A 177 22.73 30.30 -14.95
CA GLY A 177 22.91 31.34 -13.93
C GLY A 177 24.39 31.57 -13.62
N TYR A 178 24.82 31.51 -12.36
CA TYR A 178 26.18 31.83 -11.92
C TYR A 178 26.76 30.72 -11.05
N THR A 179 28.10 30.63 -10.98
CA THR A 179 28.79 29.83 -9.95
C THR A 179 29.18 30.71 -8.78
N VAL A 180 29.46 30.08 -7.64
CA VAL A 180 29.98 30.76 -6.45
C VAL A 180 31.32 30.18 -6.02
N SER A 181 32.25 31.06 -5.66
CA SER A 181 33.48 30.72 -4.94
C SER A 181 33.35 31.12 -3.47
N ILE A 182 33.82 30.25 -2.57
CA ILE A 182 33.86 30.52 -1.14
C ILE A 182 35.04 31.47 -0.85
N ILE A 183 34.76 32.64 -0.26
CA ILE A 183 35.76 33.66 0.11
C ILE A 183 35.72 34.02 1.60
N GLY A 184 34.82 33.40 2.38
CA GLY A 184 34.68 33.57 3.81
C GLY A 184 34.28 32.26 4.50
N ALA A 185 34.10 32.32 5.82
CA ALA A 185 33.66 31.17 6.61
C ALA A 185 32.15 30.90 6.42
N PRO A 186 31.69 29.65 6.52
CA PRO A 186 30.27 29.35 6.65
C PRO A 186 29.72 29.92 7.96
N MET A 187 28.41 29.96 8.07
CA MET A 187 27.71 30.22 9.32
C MET A 187 28.14 29.19 10.37
N ALA A 188 28.53 29.67 11.55
CA ALA A 188 29.06 28.81 12.61
C ALA A 188 28.03 27.79 13.14
N ASP A 189 26.77 28.19 13.22
CA ASP A 189 25.67 27.35 13.71
C ASP A 189 24.39 27.66 12.92
N TYR A 190 24.02 26.74 12.03
CA TYR A 190 22.77 26.85 11.28
C TYR A 190 21.57 26.64 12.22
N PRO A 191 20.57 27.55 12.26
CA PRO A 191 19.54 27.59 13.29
C PRO A 191 18.40 26.57 13.06
N HIS A 192 18.75 25.29 13.03
CA HIS A 192 17.80 24.17 13.05
C HIS A 192 16.83 24.26 14.22
N SER A 193 15.56 23.91 13.98
CA SER A 193 14.45 23.89 14.92
C SER A 193 13.39 22.87 14.48
N GLY A 194 13.81 21.61 14.30
CA GLY A 194 12.95 20.50 13.86
C GLY A 194 12.10 20.87 12.64
N ILE A 195 10.81 20.53 12.70
CA ILE A 195 9.83 20.82 11.63
C ILE A 195 9.71 22.32 11.32
N LEU A 196 9.88 23.22 12.30
CA LEU A 196 9.69 24.66 12.08
C LEU A 196 10.73 25.26 11.12
N SER A 197 11.92 24.65 11.02
CA SER A 197 12.96 25.04 10.08
C SER A 197 13.05 24.12 8.85
N ASP A 198 12.16 23.14 8.73
CA ASP A 198 12.15 22.22 7.60
C ASP A 198 11.75 22.95 6.31
N PHE A 199 12.51 22.73 5.24
CA PHE A 199 12.32 23.45 3.98
C PHE A 199 10.92 23.22 3.39
N ALA A 200 10.41 21.99 3.46
CA ALA A 200 9.10 21.68 2.91
C ALA A 200 7.97 22.25 3.77
N PHE A 201 8.10 22.25 5.10
CA PHE A 201 7.14 22.93 5.99
C PHE A 201 7.08 24.44 5.72
N LEU A 202 8.24 25.11 5.64
CA LEU A 202 8.34 26.55 5.35
C LEU A 202 7.76 26.91 3.97
N SER A 203 7.93 26.03 2.99
CA SER A 203 7.46 26.21 1.63
C SER A 203 5.96 25.89 1.47
N ARG A 204 5.46 24.86 2.17
CA ARG A 204 4.04 24.48 2.15
C ARG A 204 3.16 25.58 2.70
N TYR A 205 3.67 26.31 3.69
CA TYR A 205 3.02 27.42 4.34
C TYR A 205 3.80 28.71 4.03
N PRO A 206 3.58 29.31 2.85
CA PRO A 206 4.41 30.40 2.35
C PRO A 206 4.21 31.69 3.15
N THR A 207 5.17 32.60 3.01
CA THR A 207 5.07 33.98 3.50
C THR A 207 5.06 34.95 2.32
N THR A 208 4.36 36.08 2.47
CA THR A 208 4.37 37.17 1.50
C THR A 208 4.55 38.51 2.21
N ALA A 209 4.82 39.58 1.45
CA ALA A 209 4.97 40.93 1.98
C ALA A 209 3.77 41.41 2.83
N THR A 210 2.56 40.97 2.49
CA THR A 210 1.30 41.33 3.17
C THR A 210 0.82 40.26 4.15
N ASN A 211 1.17 38.99 3.92
CA ASN A 211 0.85 37.85 4.78
C ASN A 211 2.11 37.32 5.51
N ARG A 212 2.78 38.23 6.22
CA ARG A 212 4.12 38.06 6.81
C ARG A 212 4.15 36.89 7.81
N ASN A 213 4.59 35.71 7.39
CA ASN A 213 4.68 34.45 8.16
C ASN A 213 3.39 33.97 8.85
N ARG A 214 2.24 34.60 8.62
CA ARG A 214 0.98 34.26 9.31
C ARG A 214 0.45 32.88 8.92
N ALA A 215 0.71 32.42 7.67
CA ALA A 215 0.41 31.03 7.30
C ALA A 215 1.24 30.04 8.13
N ARG A 216 2.56 30.25 8.24
CA ARG A 216 3.45 29.42 9.08
C ARG A 216 3.00 29.41 10.53
N ALA A 217 2.62 30.57 11.07
CA ALA A 217 2.13 30.72 12.43
C ALA A 217 0.82 29.98 12.67
N ARG A 218 -0.18 30.17 11.80
CA ARG A 218 -1.48 29.48 11.87
C ARG A 218 -1.28 27.96 11.94
N TRP A 219 -0.49 27.39 11.04
CA TRP A 219 -0.30 25.94 11.00
C TRP A 219 0.58 25.42 12.12
N THR A 220 1.54 26.21 12.62
CA THR A 220 2.30 25.88 13.84
C THR A 220 1.37 25.78 15.06
N LEU A 221 0.49 26.78 15.25
CA LEU A 221 -0.49 26.81 16.32
C LEU A 221 -1.49 25.65 16.22
N TYR A 222 -1.97 25.35 15.02
CA TYR A 222 -2.91 24.26 14.77
C TYR A 222 -2.27 22.89 15.05
N HIS A 223 -1.12 22.59 14.45
CA HIS A 223 -0.51 21.26 14.53
C HIS A 223 0.10 20.97 15.89
N PHE A 224 0.65 21.98 16.57
CA PHE A 224 1.47 21.76 17.77
C PHE A 224 0.86 22.33 19.05
N LEU A 225 -0.23 23.09 18.98
CA LEU A 225 -0.98 23.55 20.15
C LEU A 225 -2.50 23.30 20.05
N GLY A 226 -2.99 22.75 18.93
CA GLY A 226 -4.41 22.47 18.73
C GLY A 226 -5.27 23.73 18.59
N ILE A 227 -4.65 24.87 18.27
CA ILE A 227 -5.33 26.16 18.18
C ILE A 227 -5.68 26.44 16.71
N ASP A 228 -6.96 26.31 16.37
CA ASP A 228 -7.48 26.72 15.08
C ASP A 228 -7.85 28.21 15.08
N ILE A 229 -6.92 29.04 14.62
CA ILE A 229 -7.11 30.50 14.58
C ILE A 229 -8.32 30.91 13.74
N GLU A 230 -8.65 30.19 12.67
CA GLU A 230 -9.79 30.56 11.80
C GLU A 230 -11.14 30.29 12.44
N ASN A 231 -11.19 29.34 13.38
CA ASN A 231 -12.39 28.99 14.14
C ASN A 231 -12.42 29.62 15.54
N SER A 232 -11.41 30.42 15.90
CA SER A 232 -11.28 31.02 17.24
C SER A 232 -12.20 32.23 17.49
N SER A 233 -12.68 32.89 16.43
CA SER A 233 -13.60 34.03 16.51
C SER A 233 -14.36 34.24 15.21
N GLN A 234 -15.55 34.87 15.27
CA GLN A 234 -16.29 35.24 14.08
C GLN A 234 -15.64 36.42 13.35
N ARG A 235 -15.41 36.29 12.05
CA ARG A 235 -14.95 37.40 11.22
C ARG A 235 -16.01 38.50 11.17
N PRO A 236 -15.64 39.78 11.36
CA PRO A 236 -16.60 40.87 11.25
C PRO A 236 -17.16 40.96 9.84
N THR A 237 -18.49 41.06 9.72
CA THR A 237 -19.21 41.26 8.46
C THR A 237 -19.65 42.71 8.25
N ASP A 238 -19.44 43.57 9.25
CA ASP A 238 -19.73 45.00 9.17
C ASP A 238 -18.68 45.75 8.34
N GLU A 239 -19.13 46.48 7.32
CA GLU A 239 -18.30 47.28 6.42
C GLU A 239 -17.49 48.36 7.17
N ALA A 240 -18.03 48.91 8.26
CA ALA A 240 -17.32 49.89 9.07
C ALA A 240 -16.11 49.28 9.79
N ALA A 241 -16.23 48.03 10.26
CA ALA A 241 -15.12 47.29 10.87
C ALA A 241 -14.07 46.86 9.83
N LEU A 242 -14.46 46.59 8.59
CA LEU A 242 -13.57 46.14 7.51
C LEU A 242 -12.87 47.29 6.76
N SER A 243 -13.33 48.53 6.92
CA SER A 243 -12.79 49.72 6.22
C SER A 243 -11.71 50.46 7.00
N ASP A 244 -11.34 50.00 8.21
CA ASP A 244 -10.23 50.55 8.98
C ASP A 244 -8.88 50.32 8.29
N ARG A 245 -8.21 51.41 7.91
CA ARG A 245 -6.89 51.40 7.25
C ARG A 245 -5.73 51.66 8.22
N ASN A 246 -6.02 51.97 9.48
CA ASN A 246 -5.01 52.34 10.47
C ASN A 246 -4.47 51.09 11.19
N ASN A 247 -3.75 50.23 10.47
CA ASN A 247 -3.21 48.97 10.99
C ASN A 247 -4.28 48.16 11.78
N PRO A 248 -5.32 47.68 11.08
CA PRO A 248 -6.47 47.03 11.72
C PRO A 248 -6.06 45.82 12.56
N THR A 249 -4.98 45.13 12.20
CA THR A 249 -4.48 43.94 12.94
C THR A 249 -3.97 44.26 14.34
N LEU A 250 -3.60 45.52 14.63
CA LEU A 250 -3.25 45.99 15.98
C LEU A 250 -4.36 46.80 16.64
N ASN A 251 -5.03 47.66 15.88
CA ASN A 251 -5.87 48.71 16.44
C ASN A 251 -7.37 48.39 16.42
N ASN A 252 -7.82 47.45 15.58
CA ASN A 252 -9.23 47.08 15.50
C ASN A 252 -9.50 45.82 16.33
N PRO A 253 -10.28 45.90 17.44
CA PRO A 253 -10.55 44.75 18.31
C PRO A 253 -11.10 43.52 17.57
N ALA A 254 -11.83 43.71 16.48
CA ALA A 254 -12.38 42.62 15.68
C ALA A 254 -11.30 41.81 14.92
N CYS A 255 -10.13 42.42 14.66
CA CYS A 255 -8.98 41.74 14.07
C CYS A 255 -7.96 41.35 15.13
N THR A 256 -7.68 42.25 16.08
CA THR A 256 -6.68 42.06 17.12
C THR A 256 -6.88 40.75 17.86
N VAL A 257 -8.11 40.33 18.15
CA VAL A 257 -8.42 39.05 18.85
C VAL A 257 -7.67 37.83 18.30
N CYS A 258 -7.55 37.69 16.98
CA CYS A 258 -6.79 36.59 16.36
C CYS A 258 -5.29 36.92 16.28
N HIS A 259 -4.95 38.18 16.02
CA HIS A 259 -3.57 38.62 15.80
C HIS A 259 -2.71 38.62 17.08
N ILE A 260 -3.27 38.84 18.28
CA ILE A 260 -2.48 38.75 19.53
C ILE A 260 -1.88 37.36 19.72
N VAL A 261 -2.57 36.32 19.23
CA VAL A 261 -2.10 34.93 19.32
C VAL A 261 -1.16 34.60 18.15
N MET A 262 -1.55 34.98 16.93
CA MET A 262 -0.86 34.55 15.71
C MET A 262 0.39 35.37 15.36
N ASP A 263 0.34 36.70 15.47
CA ASP A 263 1.42 37.57 14.99
C ASP A 263 2.74 37.40 15.77
N PRO A 264 2.76 37.16 17.09
CA PRO A 264 4.01 36.83 17.80
C PRO A 264 4.68 35.56 17.29
N VAL A 265 3.89 34.51 16.98
CA VAL A 265 4.40 33.27 16.39
C VAL A 265 4.92 33.54 14.98
N ALA A 266 4.23 34.36 14.19
CA ALA A 266 4.69 34.80 12.87
C ALA A 266 6.03 35.55 12.95
N GLY A 267 6.20 36.37 14.00
CA GLY A 267 7.45 37.06 14.32
C GLY A 267 8.59 36.11 14.64
N ALA A 268 8.35 34.94 15.23
CA ALA A 268 9.41 33.97 15.46
C ALA A 268 10.04 33.46 14.15
N PHE A 269 9.30 33.47 13.03
CA PHE A 269 9.81 33.13 11.69
C PHE A 269 10.56 34.29 11.00
N GLN A 270 10.83 35.42 11.68
CA GLN A 270 11.44 36.64 11.12
C GLN A 270 12.72 36.41 10.29
N ASN A 271 13.49 35.36 10.60
CA ASN A 271 14.74 35.09 9.91
C ASN A 271 14.59 34.24 8.64
N TRP A 272 13.40 33.75 8.29
CA TRP A 272 13.18 32.84 7.16
C TRP A 272 12.45 33.55 6.02
N SER A 273 13.07 33.62 4.85
CA SER A 273 12.48 34.30 3.70
C SER A 273 11.33 33.51 3.05
N ASP A 274 10.72 34.12 2.05
CA ASP A 274 9.76 33.53 1.12
C ASP A 274 10.36 32.39 0.28
N PHE A 275 11.68 32.35 0.13
CA PHE A 275 12.41 31.23 -0.48
C PHE A 275 12.86 30.16 0.52
N ASN A 276 12.45 30.26 1.79
CA ASN A 276 12.80 29.33 2.87
C ASN A 276 14.29 29.38 3.29
N TYR A 277 15.04 30.40 2.88
CA TYR A 277 16.44 30.59 3.29
C TYR A 277 16.55 31.46 4.54
N TYR A 278 17.49 31.12 5.41
CA TYR A 278 17.80 31.92 6.59
C TYR A 278 18.54 33.22 6.22
N ARG A 279 17.98 34.38 6.56
CA ARG A 279 18.53 35.72 6.30
C ARG A 279 19.07 35.90 4.89
N GLN A 280 18.19 35.64 3.92
CA GLN A 280 18.55 35.62 2.50
C GLN A 280 19.17 36.94 2.01
N ASN A 281 18.83 38.08 2.62
CA ASN A 281 19.38 39.38 2.26
C ASN A 281 20.81 39.54 2.80
N ASN A 282 21.76 38.82 2.19
CA ASN A 282 23.20 38.84 2.53
C ASN A 282 23.52 38.51 3.99
N GLY A 283 22.69 37.72 4.68
CA GLY A 283 22.86 37.38 6.09
C GLY A 283 22.40 38.48 7.06
N ILE A 284 21.81 39.56 6.57
CA ILE A 284 21.37 40.70 7.37
C ILE A 284 19.97 40.44 7.94
N ASP A 285 19.01 40.10 7.07
CA ASP A 285 17.60 39.92 7.41
C ASP A 285 16.86 39.11 6.32
N SER A 286 15.55 38.90 6.52
CA SER A 286 14.63 38.31 5.53
C SER A 286 13.42 39.21 5.26
N LEU A 287 13.57 40.53 5.46
CA LEU A 287 12.51 41.51 5.26
C LEU A 287 12.29 41.77 3.76
N ASP A 288 11.01 41.92 3.38
CA ASP A 288 10.60 42.28 2.03
C ASP A 288 11.20 43.63 1.58
N GLN A 289 11.62 43.72 0.31
CA GLN A 289 12.28 44.92 -0.19
C GLN A 289 11.34 46.14 -0.30
N PHE A 290 10.06 45.93 -0.60
CA PHE A 290 9.07 47.00 -0.64
C PHE A 290 8.67 47.49 0.74
N TYR A 291 8.87 46.68 1.79
CA TYR A 291 8.81 47.18 3.16
C TYR A 291 9.95 48.15 3.46
N LYS A 292 11.19 47.86 3.04
CA LYS A 292 12.32 48.77 3.27
C LYS A 292 12.23 50.03 2.40
N HIS A 293 11.77 49.85 1.16
CA HIS A 293 11.73 50.87 0.12
C HIS A 293 10.40 50.78 -0.65
N PRO A 294 9.31 51.40 -0.13
CA PRO A 294 8.01 51.40 -0.80
C PRO A 294 8.09 51.97 -2.22
N GLU A 295 7.38 51.34 -3.17
CA GLU A 295 7.41 51.73 -4.59
C GLU A 295 6.85 53.14 -4.83
N ASP A 296 5.90 53.57 -4.01
CA ASP A 296 5.27 54.89 -4.07
C ASP A 296 6.12 55.99 -3.43
N GLY A 297 7.29 55.65 -2.89
CA GLY A 297 8.18 56.57 -2.19
C GLY A 297 7.67 57.01 -0.82
N SER A 298 6.63 56.37 -0.28
CA SER A 298 6.16 56.64 1.08
C SER A 298 7.20 56.24 2.13
N ASN A 299 7.10 56.86 3.31
CA ASN A 299 8.00 56.53 4.42
C ASN A 299 7.63 55.18 5.01
N SER A 300 8.60 54.28 5.07
CA SER A 300 8.50 53.03 5.84
C SER A 300 8.93 53.24 7.29
N PRO A 301 8.33 52.51 8.26
CA PRO A 301 8.82 52.48 9.64
C PRO A 301 10.16 51.74 9.80
N TYR A 302 10.67 51.06 8.75
CA TYR A 302 11.93 50.33 8.76
C TYR A 302 13.12 51.15 9.25
N GLN A 303 13.97 50.52 10.08
CA GLN A 303 15.26 51.02 10.51
C GLN A 303 16.36 50.01 10.19
N GLN A 304 17.57 50.50 9.90
CA GLN A 304 18.70 49.63 9.62
C GLN A 304 18.96 48.67 10.80
N GLY A 305 19.01 47.37 10.50
CA GLY A 305 19.22 46.32 11.49
C GLY A 305 17.92 45.71 12.05
N ASP A 306 16.75 46.13 11.57
CA ASP A 306 15.50 45.44 11.85
C ASP A 306 15.50 44.04 11.23
N LEU A 307 14.98 43.07 11.98
CA LEU A 307 14.69 41.71 11.49
C LEU A 307 13.19 41.48 11.32
N TRP A 308 12.38 42.34 11.94
CA TRP A 308 10.93 42.22 11.97
C TRP A 308 10.26 43.55 11.73
N TYR A 309 9.01 43.46 11.30
CA TYR A 309 8.16 44.58 10.95
C TYR A 309 7.74 45.33 12.22
N ARG A 310 8.08 46.61 12.33
CA ARG A 310 7.78 47.45 13.51
C ARG A 310 6.30 47.76 13.71
N ASP A 311 5.52 47.58 12.66
CA ASP A 311 4.07 47.69 12.62
C ASP A 311 3.36 46.36 12.97
N MET A 312 4.10 45.35 13.46
CA MET A 312 3.59 44.04 13.88
C MET A 312 3.93 43.78 15.36
N LEU A 313 3.20 42.86 15.99
CA LEU A 313 3.55 42.39 17.33
C LEU A 313 4.92 41.70 17.33
N ALA A 314 5.65 41.86 18.43
CA ALA A 314 6.99 41.31 18.59
C ALA A 314 6.97 39.77 18.61
N PRO A 315 8.06 39.11 18.17
CA PRO A 315 8.19 37.66 18.24
C PRO A 315 7.92 37.10 19.64
N GLY A 316 7.16 36.02 19.74
CA GLY A 316 6.78 35.44 21.03
C GLY A 316 5.80 34.27 20.92
N LEU A 317 5.40 33.75 22.08
CA LEU A 317 4.28 32.82 22.24
C LEU A 317 3.42 33.32 23.41
N PHE A 318 2.13 33.56 23.13
CA PHE A 318 1.20 34.19 24.08
C PHE A 318 1.79 35.49 24.67
N GLU A 319 1.82 35.62 25.99
CA GLU A 319 2.36 36.80 26.68
C GLU A 319 3.90 36.81 26.76
N THR A 320 4.57 35.74 26.32
CA THR A 320 6.02 35.62 26.49
C THR A 320 6.79 35.98 25.22
N ALA A 321 7.51 37.10 25.29
CA ALA A 321 8.36 37.57 24.21
C ALA A 321 9.60 36.69 24.00
N ILE A 322 10.00 36.53 22.74
CA ILE A 322 11.27 35.92 22.32
C ILE A 322 12.28 37.03 22.14
N THR A 323 13.44 36.91 22.80
CA THR A 323 14.48 37.96 22.80
C THR A 323 15.68 37.59 21.94
N SER A 324 15.88 36.29 21.66
CA SER A 324 16.90 35.86 20.71
C SER A 324 16.64 36.44 19.32
N ARG A 325 17.70 36.93 18.69
CA ARG A 325 17.64 37.44 17.32
C ARG A 325 17.94 36.37 16.29
N ASP A 326 18.85 35.45 16.59
CA ASP A 326 19.39 34.48 15.63
C ASP A 326 18.66 33.13 15.68
N TYR A 327 18.16 32.75 16.86
CA TYR A 327 17.58 31.43 17.15
C TYR A 327 16.11 31.50 17.56
N THR A 328 15.36 32.43 16.98
CA THR A 328 13.95 32.67 17.32
C THR A 328 13.07 31.43 17.24
N LEU A 329 13.24 30.59 16.21
CA LEU A 329 12.46 29.36 16.10
C LEU A 329 12.83 28.32 17.16
N ARG A 330 14.11 28.22 17.57
CA ARG A 330 14.52 27.33 18.67
C ARG A 330 13.87 27.74 19.98
N GLU A 331 13.82 29.04 20.28
CA GLU A 331 13.11 29.56 21.46
C GLU A 331 11.60 29.32 21.35
N LEU A 332 10.99 29.54 20.17
CA LEU A 332 9.57 29.24 19.96
C LEU A 332 9.28 27.75 20.19
N ALA A 333 10.07 26.85 19.63
CA ALA A 333 9.94 25.41 19.81
C ALA A 333 10.03 25.03 21.29
N GLY A 334 11.03 25.54 22.01
CA GLY A 334 11.18 25.34 23.45
C GLY A 334 9.93 25.77 24.23
N ARG A 335 9.33 26.91 23.89
CA ARG A 335 8.09 27.39 24.51
C ARG A 335 6.89 26.52 24.17
N ILE A 336 6.72 26.15 22.90
CA ILE A 336 5.60 25.31 22.46
C ILE A 336 5.58 23.99 23.23
N VAL A 337 6.73 23.32 23.37
CA VAL A 337 6.78 22.00 24.04
C VAL A 337 6.59 22.06 25.55
N GLU A 338 6.70 23.25 26.16
CA GLU A 338 6.39 23.50 27.57
C GLU A 338 4.88 23.73 27.80
N GLU A 339 4.12 24.05 26.76
CA GLU A 339 2.68 24.28 26.89
C GLU A 339 1.91 22.97 27.06
N PRO A 340 0.92 22.90 27.98
CA PRO A 340 0.05 21.73 28.12
C PRO A 340 -0.68 21.36 26.82
N GLY A 341 -0.93 22.35 25.96
CA GLY A 341 -1.54 22.16 24.65
C GLY A 341 -0.72 21.27 23.72
N PHE A 342 0.60 21.15 23.90
CA PHE A 342 1.47 20.38 23.01
C PHE A 342 1.15 18.88 23.01
N VAL A 343 1.06 18.27 24.19
CA VAL A 343 0.75 16.84 24.32
C VAL A 343 -0.67 16.52 23.88
N ARG A 344 -1.60 17.47 24.07
CA ARG A 344 -2.97 17.36 23.59
C ARG A 344 -3.03 17.43 22.07
N ALA A 345 -2.37 18.41 21.48
CA ALA A 345 -2.25 18.57 20.04
C ALA A 345 -1.61 17.34 19.37
N ALA A 346 -0.65 16.68 20.03
CA ALA A 346 -0.09 15.42 19.56
C ALA A 346 -1.17 14.31 19.45
N ALA A 347 -2.00 14.13 20.47
CA ALA A 347 -3.11 13.17 20.39
C ALA A 347 -4.10 13.53 19.27
N GLN A 348 -4.41 14.82 19.09
CA GLN A 348 -5.25 15.30 17.99
C GLN A 348 -4.61 15.07 16.62
N PHE A 349 -3.29 15.26 16.51
CA PHE A 349 -2.52 15.07 15.28
C PHE A 349 -2.66 13.64 14.78
N TRP A 350 -2.48 12.66 15.67
CA TRP A 350 -2.52 11.23 15.37
C TRP A 350 -3.92 10.63 15.26
N TRP A 351 -4.96 11.33 15.75
CA TRP A 351 -6.34 10.84 15.76
C TRP A 351 -6.81 10.31 14.38
N PRO A 352 -6.69 11.05 13.26
CA PRO A 352 -7.19 10.56 11.98
C PRO A 352 -6.42 9.35 11.44
N ALA A 353 -5.12 9.26 11.74
CA ALA A 353 -4.29 8.15 11.30
C ALA A 353 -4.63 6.83 12.02
N ILE A 354 -5.06 6.91 13.27
CA ILE A 354 -5.44 5.73 14.08
C ILE A 354 -6.91 5.35 13.90
N PHE A 355 -7.82 6.34 13.90
CA PHE A 355 -9.26 6.08 13.91
C PHE A 355 -9.92 6.20 12.54
N GLY A 356 -9.27 6.85 11.56
CA GLY A 356 -9.74 6.97 10.18
C GLY A 356 -10.61 8.17 9.87
N THR A 357 -11.04 8.92 10.89
CA THR A 357 -11.81 10.18 10.73
C THR A 357 -11.20 11.30 11.56
N LYS A 358 -11.56 12.54 11.27
CA LYS A 358 -11.16 13.67 12.11
C LYS A 358 -11.94 13.67 13.43
N PRO A 359 -11.40 14.28 14.49
CA PRO A 359 -12.19 14.57 15.69
C PRO A 359 -13.44 15.37 15.33
N VAL A 360 -14.53 15.12 16.05
CA VAL A 360 -15.78 15.87 15.95
C VAL A 360 -15.49 17.32 16.32
N GLU A 361 -16.00 18.26 15.53
CA GLU A 361 -15.91 19.69 15.84
C GLU A 361 -16.93 20.07 16.91
N LEU A 362 -16.60 21.08 17.72
CA LEU A 362 -17.53 21.63 18.70
C LEU A 362 -18.77 22.15 17.97
N PRO A 363 -19.98 21.62 18.22
CA PRO A 363 -21.18 22.14 17.57
C PRO A 363 -21.46 23.57 18.06
N SER A 364 -21.76 24.47 17.12
CA SER A 364 -21.84 25.92 17.38
C SER A 364 -23.27 26.45 17.55
N VAL A 365 -24.30 25.66 17.22
CA VAL A 365 -25.71 26.10 17.23
C VAL A 365 -26.57 25.11 18.02
N GLU A 366 -26.95 25.49 19.24
CA GLU A 366 -27.73 24.64 20.15
C GLU A 366 -29.11 24.22 19.61
N SER A 367 -29.68 25.01 18.69
CA SER A 367 -31.00 24.73 18.10
C SER A 367 -30.97 23.70 16.97
N ASP A 368 -29.79 23.28 16.50
CA ASP A 368 -29.67 22.35 15.39
C ASP A 368 -30.12 20.93 15.77
N GLN A 369 -30.79 20.26 14.85
CA GLN A 369 -31.15 18.86 15.02
C GLN A 369 -29.87 18.00 15.13
N GLY A 370 -29.76 17.19 16.18
CA GLY A 370 -28.57 16.37 16.45
C GLY A 370 -27.49 17.08 17.29
N PHE A 371 -27.75 18.31 17.78
CA PHE A 371 -26.77 19.04 18.61
C PHE A 371 -26.36 18.26 19.86
N ALA A 372 -27.33 17.69 20.58
CA ALA A 372 -27.08 17.01 21.84
C ALA A 372 -26.18 15.77 21.65
N GLU A 373 -26.46 15.00 20.60
CA GLU A 373 -25.72 13.80 20.23
C GLU A 373 -24.29 14.14 19.77
N LYS A 374 -24.13 15.13 18.89
CA LYS A 374 -22.81 15.62 18.46
C LYS A 374 -21.98 16.21 19.61
N ASN A 375 -22.62 16.95 20.51
CA ASN A 375 -21.95 17.52 21.66
C ASN A 375 -21.50 16.42 22.64
N ALA A 376 -22.33 15.39 22.84
CA ALA A 376 -21.94 14.22 23.65
C ALA A 376 -20.73 13.49 23.04
N ALA A 377 -20.73 13.30 21.70
CA ALA A 377 -19.60 12.70 21.01
C ALA A 377 -18.32 13.55 21.11
N TYR A 378 -18.45 14.86 20.92
CA TYR A 378 -17.36 15.81 21.12
C TYR A 378 -16.76 15.68 22.53
N LEU A 379 -17.57 15.75 23.59
CA LEU A 379 -17.11 15.67 24.97
C LEU A 379 -16.44 14.33 25.30
N ALA A 380 -16.97 13.22 24.77
CA ALA A 380 -16.36 11.90 24.93
C ALA A 380 -14.98 11.84 24.25
N GLN A 381 -14.84 12.39 23.04
CA GLN A 381 -13.54 12.47 22.37
C GLN A 381 -12.56 13.36 23.12
N GLN A 382 -13.01 14.50 23.66
CA GLN A 382 -12.14 15.37 24.47
C GLN A 382 -11.60 14.64 25.70
N THR A 383 -12.42 13.82 26.36
CA THR A 383 -12.00 13.01 27.51
C THR A 383 -10.90 12.02 27.10
N SER A 384 -11.09 11.28 26.01
CA SER A 384 -10.08 10.34 25.52
C SER A 384 -8.81 11.04 25.01
N MET A 385 -8.93 12.22 24.39
CA MET A 385 -7.77 13.03 24.02
C MET A 385 -6.92 13.40 25.25
N ASP A 386 -7.56 13.79 26.35
CA ASP A 386 -6.86 14.13 27.58
C ASP A 386 -6.20 12.90 28.21
N GLU A 387 -6.84 11.72 28.14
CA GLU A 387 -6.23 10.44 28.53
C GLU A 387 -4.96 10.13 27.72
N PHE A 388 -5.03 10.22 26.38
CA PHE A 388 -3.88 9.98 25.52
C PHE A 388 -2.76 11.02 25.73
N ALA A 389 -3.13 12.28 25.92
CA ALA A 389 -2.19 13.36 26.23
C ALA A 389 -1.48 13.10 27.57
N ASN A 390 -2.19 12.62 28.58
CA ASN A 390 -1.62 12.25 29.88
C ASN A 390 -0.63 11.07 29.76
N ILE A 391 -0.91 10.08 28.91
CA ILE A 391 0.04 8.99 28.62
C ILE A 391 1.32 9.56 27.99
N LEU A 392 1.18 10.43 26.98
CA LEU A 392 2.33 11.07 26.34
C LEU A 392 3.12 11.92 27.35
N ALA A 393 2.46 12.72 28.18
CA ALA A 393 3.10 13.65 29.13
C ALA A 393 4.03 12.96 30.16
N GLN A 394 3.84 11.67 30.46
CA GLN A 394 4.65 10.95 31.44
C GLN A 394 6.12 10.82 31.03
N ARG A 395 6.38 10.59 29.74
CA ARG A 395 7.74 10.31 29.22
C ARG A 395 8.02 10.93 27.84
N LEU A 396 7.03 11.61 27.26
CA LEU A 396 7.01 12.05 25.86
C LEU A 396 7.26 10.89 24.88
N ASN A 397 6.85 9.67 25.23
CA ASN A 397 6.97 8.51 24.35
C ASN A 397 5.70 8.34 23.51
N ALA A 398 5.79 8.62 22.22
CA ALA A 398 4.63 8.54 21.32
C ALA A 398 4.12 7.11 21.11
N LYS A 399 4.99 6.09 21.15
CA LYS A 399 4.54 4.70 21.02
C LYS A 399 3.58 4.30 22.13
N ASP A 400 3.84 4.73 23.37
CA ASP A 400 2.93 4.48 24.50
C ASP A 400 1.55 5.09 24.23
N MET A 401 1.51 6.34 23.75
CA MET A 401 0.25 7.01 23.36
C MET A 401 -0.46 6.26 22.23
N LEU A 402 0.25 5.91 21.14
CA LEU A 402 -0.34 5.20 19.99
C LEU A 402 -0.89 3.81 20.38
N VAL A 403 -0.24 3.11 21.31
CA VAL A 403 -0.74 1.83 21.85
C VAL A 403 -2.06 2.06 22.60
N GLU A 404 -2.13 3.05 23.49
CA GLU A 404 -3.37 3.31 24.24
C GLU A 404 -4.50 3.82 23.33
N MET A 405 -4.19 4.57 22.27
CA MET A 405 -5.18 4.94 21.25
C MET A 405 -5.79 3.70 20.59
N ILE A 406 -4.98 2.69 20.26
CA ILE A 406 -5.45 1.44 19.66
C ILE A 406 -6.17 0.53 20.65
N MET A 407 -5.75 0.53 21.92
CA MET A 407 -6.44 -0.17 23.00
C MET A 407 -7.80 0.46 23.33
N SER A 408 -8.01 1.71 22.90
CA SER A 408 -9.24 2.43 23.23
C SER A 408 -10.46 1.85 22.49
N PRO A 409 -11.66 1.98 23.09
CA PRO A 409 -12.91 1.58 22.45
C PRO A 409 -13.16 2.26 21.08
N TRP A 410 -12.57 3.44 20.84
CA TRP A 410 -12.66 4.16 19.56
C TRP A 410 -12.04 3.38 18.41
N PHE A 411 -11.05 2.52 18.67
CA PHE A 411 -10.42 1.70 17.63
C PHE A 411 -11.12 0.35 17.41
N SER A 412 -11.81 -0.17 18.42
CA SER A 412 -12.33 -1.55 18.43
C SER A 412 -13.85 -1.65 18.17
N ALA A 413 -14.47 -0.60 17.63
CA ALA A 413 -15.91 -0.30 17.55
C ALA A 413 -16.94 -1.47 17.46
N HIS A 414 -16.60 -2.65 16.94
CA HIS A 414 -17.41 -3.87 17.02
C HIS A 414 -17.50 -4.54 18.43
N SER A 415 -16.59 -4.24 19.36
CA SER A 415 -16.47 -4.96 20.64
C SER A 415 -17.02 -4.24 21.87
N SER A 416 -17.43 -2.98 21.74
CA SER A 416 -18.03 -2.26 22.87
C SER A 416 -19.44 -2.78 23.11
N THR A 417 -19.73 -3.33 24.29
CA THR A 417 -21.10 -3.73 24.68
C THR A 417 -21.91 -2.56 25.24
N ASN A 418 -21.34 -1.34 25.30
CA ASN A 418 -22.01 -0.16 25.82
C ASN A 418 -22.75 0.58 24.70
N TYR A 419 -24.07 0.47 24.71
CA TYR A 419 -24.97 1.09 23.72
C TYR A 419 -24.86 2.62 23.66
N GLU A 420 -24.65 3.31 24.80
CA GLU A 420 -24.49 4.77 24.82
C GLU A 420 -23.20 5.20 24.12
N PHE A 421 -22.12 4.44 24.31
CA PHE A 421 -20.85 4.70 23.64
C PHE A 421 -20.92 4.38 22.14
N GLN A 422 -21.65 3.32 21.74
CA GLN A 422 -21.88 3.02 20.32
C GLN A 422 -22.63 4.15 19.60
N ALA A 423 -23.63 4.76 20.24
CA ALA A 423 -24.35 5.90 19.67
C ALA A 423 -23.41 7.11 19.47
N VAL A 424 -22.54 7.37 20.44
CA VAL A 424 -21.49 8.41 20.35
C VAL A 424 -20.49 8.13 19.23
N GLN A 425 -20.11 6.87 19.00
CA GLN A 425 -19.21 6.48 17.90
C GLN A 425 -19.85 6.71 16.52
N LEU A 426 -21.12 6.34 16.38
CA LEU A 426 -21.86 6.55 15.13
C LEU A 426 -21.90 8.04 14.74
N GLU A 427 -22.17 8.92 15.71
CA GLU A 427 -22.19 10.38 15.51
C GLU A 427 -20.81 10.98 15.20
N ALA A 428 -19.73 10.29 15.54
CA ALA A 428 -18.37 10.67 15.21
C ALA A 428 -17.93 10.22 13.79
N ASP A 429 -18.87 9.69 12.99
CA ASP A 429 -18.60 8.96 11.75
C ASP A 429 -17.57 7.82 11.93
N LEU A 430 -17.38 7.38 13.17
CA LEU A 430 -16.54 6.23 13.51
C LEU A 430 -17.42 5.00 13.39
N GLY A 431 -17.57 4.56 12.15
CA GLY A 431 -18.11 3.26 11.82
C GLY A 431 -17.28 2.13 12.44
N ALA A 432 -17.85 0.94 12.42
CA ALA A 432 -17.22 -0.22 13.04
C ALA A 432 -15.97 -0.75 12.29
N GLU A 433 -15.72 -0.23 11.07
CA GLU A 433 -14.59 -0.58 10.19
C GLU A 433 -14.13 0.68 9.42
N GLN A 434 -12.82 0.82 9.19
CA GLN A 434 -12.17 1.92 8.47
C GLN A 434 -11.79 1.49 7.05
N LEU A 435 -12.11 2.31 6.06
CA LEU A 435 -11.65 2.13 4.68
C LEU A 435 -10.12 2.22 4.60
N LEU A 436 -9.50 1.19 4.02
CA LEU A 436 -8.05 1.14 3.88
C LEU A 436 -7.54 2.18 2.86
N THR A 437 -6.46 2.86 3.21
CA THR A 437 -5.74 3.75 2.30
C THR A 437 -5.13 2.98 1.12
N PRO A 438 -4.83 3.63 -0.02
CA PRO A 438 -4.20 2.98 -1.17
C PRO A 438 -2.94 2.17 -0.82
N GLY A 439 -2.07 2.73 0.03
CA GLY A 439 -0.86 2.02 0.48
C GLY A 439 -1.16 0.83 1.41
N GLN A 440 -2.19 0.92 2.25
CA GLN A 440 -2.59 -0.20 3.11
C GLN A 440 -3.22 -1.35 2.30
N ILE A 441 -4.04 -1.05 1.30
CA ILE A 441 -4.59 -2.11 0.45
C ILE A 441 -3.50 -2.75 -0.41
N ALA A 442 -2.53 -1.98 -0.92
CA ALA A 442 -1.37 -2.51 -1.61
C ALA A 442 -0.57 -3.49 -0.73
N ALA A 443 -0.22 -3.07 0.49
CA ALA A 443 0.49 -3.90 1.45
C ALA A 443 -0.33 -5.13 1.87
N LYS A 444 -1.64 -4.98 2.11
CA LYS A 444 -2.56 -6.08 2.44
C LYS A 444 -2.60 -7.10 1.32
N THR A 445 -2.78 -6.69 0.06
CA THR A 445 -2.77 -7.57 -1.11
C THR A 445 -1.44 -8.29 -1.22
N GLN A 446 -0.32 -7.56 -1.25
CA GLN A 446 1.01 -8.13 -1.36
C GLN A 446 1.29 -9.17 -0.27
N ASN A 447 1.06 -8.85 0.99
CA ASN A 447 1.39 -9.74 2.11
C ASN A 447 0.45 -10.95 2.20
N LEU A 448 -0.84 -10.78 1.90
CA LEU A 448 -1.81 -11.87 1.99
C LEU A 448 -1.74 -12.83 0.80
N THR A 449 -1.51 -12.31 -0.40
CA THR A 449 -1.68 -13.07 -1.65
C THR A 449 -0.37 -13.32 -2.39
N GLY A 450 0.63 -12.45 -2.21
CA GLY A 450 1.90 -12.48 -2.94
C GLY A 450 1.87 -11.78 -4.29
N VAL A 451 0.79 -11.05 -4.61
CA VAL A 451 0.66 -10.35 -5.89
C VAL A 451 0.89 -8.84 -5.72
N TYR A 452 1.70 -8.30 -6.64
CA TYR A 452 2.05 -6.88 -6.73
C TYR A 452 1.26 -6.23 -7.86
N TRP A 453 -0.01 -5.88 -7.59
CA TRP A 453 -0.93 -5.40 -8.62
C TRP A 453 -0.39 -4.17 -9.34
N ARG A 454 -0.15 -4.32 -10.65
CA ARG A 454 0.40 -3.33 -11.58
C ARG A 454 1.57 -2.55 -10.98
N THR A 455 2.42 -3.28 -10.27
CA THR A 455 3.59 -2.73 -9.58
C THR A 455 4.82 -3.39 -10.16
N ASN A 456 5.74 -2.59 -10.68
CA ASN A 456 6.97 -3.07 -11.32
C ASN A 456 8.18 -2.42 -10.67
N GLU A 457 9.25 -3.18 -10.51
CA GLU A 457 10.56 -2.66 -10.13
C GLU A 457 11.40 -2.35 -11.37
N SER A 458 12.14 -1.26 -11.29
CA SER A 458 13.09 -0.81 -12.30
C SER A 458 14.51 -1.28 -11.95
N PRO A 459 15.42 -1.39 -12.94
CA PRO A 459 16.82 -1.76 -12.71
C PRO A 459 17.57 -0.89 -11.70
N ASP A 460 17.19 0.37 -11.52
CA ASP A 460 17.76 1.29 -10.53
C ASP A 460 17.21 1.12 -9.11
N GLY A 461 16.33 0.13 -8.89
CA GLY A 461 15.69 -0.14 -7.60
C GLY A 461 14.43 0.69 -7.33
N THR A 462 13.99 1.53 -8.28
CA THR A 462 12.72 2.26 -8.13
C THR A 462 11.52 1.34 -8.35
N SER A 463 10.45 1.53 -7.58
CA SER A 463 9.20 0.79 -7.74
C SER A 463 8.10 1.72 -8.25
N HIS A 464 7.40 1.28 -9.29
CA HIS A 464 6.29 1.99 -9.91
C HIS A 464 5.00 1.24 -9.66
N SER A 465 4.21 1.72 -8.68
CA SER A 465 2.94 1.12 -8.29
C SER A 465 1.74 1.89 -8.84
N LYS A 466 0.77 1.18 -9.43
CA LYS A 466 -0.49 1.79 -9.87
C LYS A 466 -1.34 2.30 -8.70
N TYR A 467 -1.15 1.78 -7.48
CA TYR A 467 -1.78 2.33 -6.29
C TYR A 467 -1.35 3.77 -6.01
N ASP A 468 -0.09 4.10 -6.29
CA ASP A 468 0.44 5.45 -6.08
C ASP A 468 -0.06 6.41 -7.16
N GLU A 469 -0.06 5.96 -8.43
CA GLU A 469 -0.56 6.76 -9.55
C GLU A 469 -2.07 7.04 -9.44
N LEU A 470 -2.86 6.05 -8.99
CA LEU A 470 -4.30 6.18 -8.77
C LEU A 470 -4.65 6.61 -7.35
N SER A 471 -3.66 7.02 -6.54
CA SER A 471 -3.83 7.22 -5.10
C SER A 471 -5.02 8.11 -4.75
N VAL A 472 -5.16 9.28 -5.38
CA VAL A 472 -6.30 10.19 -5.18
C VAL A 472 -7.64 9.54 -5.54
N LEU A 473 -7.70 8.83 -6.66
CA LEU A 473 -8.92 8.12 -7.09
C LEU A 473 -9.27 6.93 -6.19
N LEU A 474 -8.29 6.42 -5.45
CA LEU A 474 -8.41 5.38 -4.44
C LEU A 474 -8.55 5.95 -3.01
N GLY A 475 -8.93 7.23 -2.86
CA GLY A 475 -9.19 7.85 -1.55
C GLY A 475 -7.95 8.34 -0.80
N GLY A 476 -6.79 8.35 -1.46
CA GLY A 476 -5.58 9.03 -1.01
C GLY A 476 -5.62 10.55 -1.20
N ILE A 477 -4.48 11.20 -0.98
CA ILE A 477 -4.32 12.66 -1.08
C ILE A 477 -3.13 13.00 -1.98
N ASP A 478 -3.20 14.13 -2.69
CA ASP A 478 -2.05 14.74 -3.37
C ASP A 478 -1.39 15.84 -2.53
N SER A 479 -2.03 16.22 -1.41
CA SER A 479 -1.63 17.29 -0.49
C SER A 479 -1.66 18.70 -1.10
N ILE A 480 -2.09 18.85 -2.34
CA ILE A 480 -2.24 20.11 -3.10
C ILE A 480 -3.72 20.50 -3.15
N ALA A 481 -4.50 19.78 -3.96
CA ALA A 481 -5.91 20.03 -4.20
C ALA A 481 -6.79 19.09 -3.37
N VAL A 482 -6.33 17.86 -3.14
CA VAL A 482 -6.96 16.88 -2.26
C VAL A 482 -6.09 16.75 -1.02
N THR A 483 -6.55 17.33 0.09
CA THR A 483 -5.84 17.37 1.37
C THR A 483 -6.45 16.46 2.43
N GLU A 484 -7.53 15.75 2.09
CA GLU A 484 -8.25 14.88 3.01
C GLU A 484 -8.53 13.53 2.35
N ARG A 485 -8.39 12.46 3.14
CA ARG A 485 -8.67 11.11 2.66
C ARG A 485 -10.17 10.88 2.53
N ALA A 486 -10.55 10.06 1.55
CA ALA A 486 -11.91 9.54 1.52
C ALA A 486 -12.09 8.53 2.66
N ASN A 487 -13.11 8.75 3.47
CA ASN A 487 -13.55 7.83 4.53
C ASN A 487 -14.68 6.90 4.06
N LEU A 488 -15.22 7.13 2.86
CA LEU A 488 -16.30 6.35 2.26
C LEU A 488 -15.94 5.94 0.83
N LEU A 489 -16.45 4.77 0.41
CA LEU A 489 -16.28 4.29 -0.97
C LEU A 489 -17.00 5.20 -1.97
N THR A 490 -16.24 5.70 -2.95
CA THR A 490 -16.80 6.43 -4.09
C THR A 490 -17.02 5.49 -5.29
N PRO A 491 -17.86 5.85 -6.28
CA PRO A 491 -18.03 5.04 -7.49
C PRO A 491 -16.72 4.77 -8.23
N SER A 492 -15.81 5.75 -8.28
CA SER A 492 -14.49 5.60 -8.89
C SER A 492 -13.63 4.57 -8.14
N MET A 493 -13.63 4.61 -6.80
CA MET A 493 -12.93 3.62 -5.98
C MET A 493 -13.47 2.22 -6.25
N THR A 494 -14.80 2.06 -6.23
CA THR A 494 -15.44 0.76 -6.49
C THR A 494 -15.06 0.20 -7.85
N ALA A 495 -15.07 1.02 -8.92
CA ALA A 495 -14.69 0.57 -10.26
C ALA A 495 -13.22 0.13 -10.31
N ILE A 496 -12.30 0.90 -9.73
CA ILE A 496 -10.87 0.56 -9.70
C ILE A 496 -10.63 -0.71 -8.87
N LEU A 497 -11.30 -0.84 -7.72
CA LEU A 497 -11.14 -1.99 -6.82
C LEU A 497 -11.76 -3.28 -7.39
N GLN A 498 -12.81 -3.16 -8.19
CA GLN A 498 -13.32 -4.26 -9.01
C GLN A 498 -12.31 -4.67 -10.09
N SER A 499 -11.67 -3.73 -10.78
CA SER A 499 -10.57 -4.04 -11.71
C SER A 499 -9.40 -4.70 -11.00
N HIS A 500 -9.00 -4.19 -9.84
CA HIS A 500 -7.99 -4.83 -8.98
C HIS A 500 -8.35 -6.27 -8.65
N ALA A 501 -9.57 -6.52 -8.17
CA ALA A 501 -10.01 -7.88 -7.83
C ALA A 501 -10.03 -8.82 -9.05
N ALA A 502 -10.54 -8.34 -10.19
CA ALA A 502 -10.62 -9.12 -11.42
C ALA A 502 -9.24 -9.44 -12.00
N GLU A 503 -8.32 -8.48 -12.02
CA GLU A 503 -6.98 -8.64 -12.59
C GLU A 503 -6.07 -9.47 -11.68
N THR A 504 -6.18 -9.32 -10.37
CA THR A 504 -5.30 -10.05 -9.42
C THR A 504 -5.77 -11.47 -9.15
N ALA A 505 -7.05 -11.80 -9.31
CA ALA A 505 -7.56 -13.12 -8.96
C ALA A 505 -6.86 -14.26 -9.71
N CYS A 506 -6.61 -14.09 -11.02
CA CYS A 506 -5.89 -15.11 -11.79
C CYS A 506 -4.45 -15.33 -11.31
N PRO A 507 -3.56 -14.32 -11.31
CA PRO A 507 -2.19 -14.50 -10.87
C PRO A 507 -2.13 -15.04 -9.43
N ILE A 508 -3.03 -14.62 -8.54
CA ILE A 508 -3.09 -15.16 -7.16
C ILE A 508 -3.29 -16.68 -7.16
N VAL A 509 -4.29 -17.18 -7.90
CA VAL A 509 -4.65 -18.60 -7.90
C VAL A 509 -3.57 -19.44 -8.57
N VAL A 510 -3.16 -19.07 -9.78
CA VAL A 510 -2.24 -19.89 -10.57
C VAL A 510 -0.85 -19.92 -9.92
N LYS A 511 -0.37 -18.79 -9.38
CA LYS A 511 0.90 -18.69 -8.65
C LYS A 511 0.87 -19.50 -7.36
N ASN A 512 -0.17 -19.36 -6.52
CA ASN A 512 -0.24 -20.14 -5.28
C ASN A 512 -0.30 -21.63 -5.55
N LEU A 513 -1.08 -22.09 -6.52
CA LEU A 513 -1.22 -23.52 -6.78
C LEU A 513 0.05 -24.12 -7.41
N ALA A 514 0.82 -23.32 -8.15
CA ALA A 514 2.13 -23.71 -8.68
C ALA A 514 3.21 -23.88 -7.60
N LEU A 515 3.12 -23.14 -6.49
CA LEU A 515 4.08 -23.24 -5.39
C LEU A 515 3.93 -24.56 -4.60
N PRO A 516 5.02 -25.11 -4.06
CA PRO A 516 4.98 -26.22 -3.10
C PRO A 516 4.10 -25.88 -1.90
N LEU A 517 3.40 -26.88 -1.34
CA LEU A 517 2.41 -26.66 -0.26
C LEU A 517 2.94 -25.82 0.92
N ALA A 518 4.21 -26.01 1.29
CA ALA A 518 4.86 -25.29 2.39
C ALA A 518 5.07 -23.78 2.12
N GLU A 519 5.07 -23.37 0.86
CA GLU A 519 5.30 -21.99 0.40
C GLU A 519 3.98 -21.28 0.03
N ARG A 520 2.88 -22.02 -0.06
CA ARG A 520 1.56 -21.46 -0.38
C ARG A 520 1.06 -20.52 0.71
N ARG A 521 0.40 -19.45 0.30
CA ARG A 521 -0.22 -18.46 1.20
C ARG A 521 -1.71 -18.72 1.40
N LEU A 522 -2.44 -19.15 0.38
CA LEU A 522 -3.91 -19.20 0.42
C LEU A 522 -4.46 -20.64 0.36
N PHE A 523 -4.01 -21.45 -0.60
CA PHE A 523 -4.59 -22.77 -0.89
C PHE A 523 -3.82 -23.90 -0.19
N LEU A 524 -4.11 -24.10 1.10
CA LEU A 524 -3.41 -25.07 1.96
C LEU A 524 -4.13 -26.41 2.10
N LYS A 525 -5.39 -26.50 1.68
CA LYS A 525 -6.22 -27.70 1.82
C LYS A 525 -6.65 -28.30 0.48
N VAL A 526 -6.36 -27.59 -0.61
CA VAL A 526 -6.76 -27.97 -1.96
C VAL A 526 -5.61 -27.77 -2.94
N ASP A 527 -5.69 -28.48 -4.05
CA ASP A 527 -4.86 -28.28 -5.23
C ASP A 527 -5.74 -28.21 -6.50
N GLU A 528 -5.12 -28.15 -7.66
CA GLU A 528 -5.79 -28.05 -8.96
C GLU A 528 -6.56 -29.32 -9.38
N THR A 529 -6.44 -30.42 -8.65
CA THR A 529 -7.14 -31.68 -8.93
C THR A 529 -8.39 -31.88 -8.05
N ILE A 530 -8.53 -31.11 -6.96
CA ILE A 530 -9.66 -31.24 -6.03
C ILE A 530 -10.90 -30.54 -6.59
N THR A 531 -11.86 -31.35 -7.07
CA THR A 531 -13.21 -30.90 -7.45
C THR A 531 -14.28 -31.54 -6.55
N PRO A 532 -15.49 -30.95 -6.44
CA PRO A 532 -16.51 -31.42 -5.50
C PRO A 532 -16.98 -32.84 -5.71
N LEU A 533 -17.01 -33.33 -6.95
CA LEU A 533 -17.46 -34.69 -7.25
C LEU A 533 -16.31 -35.69 -7.27
N SER A 534 -15.06 -35.24 -7.34
CA SER A 534 -13.91 -36.14 -7.44
C SER A 534 -13.77 -36.99 -6.18
N ILE A 535 -13.74 -38.31 -6.37
CA ILE A 535 -13.52 -39.35 -5.36
C ILE A 535 -12.05 -39.76 -5.37
N ALA A 536 -11.49 -39.96 -6.55
CA ALA A 536 -10.10 -40.35 -6.75
C ALA A 536 -9.59 -39.78 -8.09
N TYR A 537 -8.32 -39.37 -8.11
CA TYR A 537 -7.68 -38.81 -9.29
C TYR A 537 -6.22 -39.28 -9.37
N THR A 538 -5.73 -39.56 -10.56
CA THR A 538 -4.30 -39.73 -10.82
C THR A 538 -3.93 -39.24 -12.22
N THR A 539 -2.71 -38.76 -12.37
CA THR A 539 -2.09 -38.47 -13.66
C THR A 539 -0.95 -39.46 -13.89
N THR A 540 -0.78 -39.91 -15.12
CA THR A 540 0.26 -40.86 -15.48
C THR A 540 0.95 -40.45 -16.77
N ASP A 541 2.26 -40.69 -16.82
CA ASP A 541 3.04 -40.65 -18.05
C ASP A 541 2.78 -41.93 -18.84
N VAL A 542 2.35 -41.79 -20.10
CA VAL A 542 2.15 -42.89 -21.04
C VAL A 542 3.40 -42.96 -21.91
N THR A 543 4.35 -43.82 -21.51
CA THR A 543 5.69 -43.89 -22.13
C THR A 543 5.75 -44.72 -23.41
N ALA A 544 4.62 -45.29 -23.81
CA ALA A 544 4.45 -46.03 -25.05
C ALA A 544 4.91 -45.20 -26.27
N ASN A 545 5.55 -45.87 -27.23
CA ASN A 545 6.11 -45.21 -28.43
C ASN A 545 5.36 -45.57 -29.72
N SER A 546 4.31 -46.38 -29.64
CA SER A 546 3.46 -46.72 -30.78
C SER A 546 2.01 -46.92 -30.35
N SER A 547 1.09 -46.85 -31.32
CA SER A 547 -0.36 -47.05 -31.13
C SER A 547 -0.77 -48.49 -30.78
N THR A 548 0.19 -49.37 -30.51
CA THR A 548 -0.05 -50.80 -30.22
C THR A 548 0.70 -51.27 -28.96
N ASP A 549 1.47 -50.38 -28.33
CA ASP A 549 2.24 -50.66 -27.12
C ASP A 549 1.39 -50.32 -25.88
N TRP A 550 0.39 -51.16 -25.61
CA TRP A 550 -0.58 -50.94 -24.53
C TRP A 550 0.05 -51.11 -23.14
N GLN A 551 -0.11 -50.10 -22.30
CA GLN A 551 0.37 -50.04 -20.92
C GLN A 551 -0.83 -49.93 -19.97
N GLU A 552 -0.75 -50.63 -18.85
CA GLU A 552 -1.77 -50.56 -17.79
C GLU A 552 -1.48 -49.41 -16.83
N HIS A 553 -2.45 -48.52 -16.66
CA HIS A 553 -2.41 -47.43 -15.69
C HIS A 553 -3.54 -47.58 -14.69
N LYS A 554 -3.24 -47.48 -13.40
CA LYS A 554 -4.13 -47.97 -12.33
C LYS A 554 -4.51 -46.87 -11.35
N LEU A 555 -5.77 -46.89 -10.92
CA LEU A 555 -6.31 -46.05 -9.86
C LEU A 555 -7.20 -46.91 -8.97
N VAL A 556 -6.99 -46.87 -7.64
CA VAL A 556 -7.86 -47.55 -6.69
C VAL A 556 -8.82 -46.53 -6.09
N ALA A 557 -10.11 -46.84 -6.10
CA ALA A 557 -11.15 -45.97 -5.55
C ALA A 557 -12.27 -46.76 -4.87
N GLN A 558 -12.85 -46.18 -3.82
CA GLN A 558 -14.09 -46.66 -3.22
C GLN A 558 -15.26 -45.97 -3.92
N ILE A 559 -16.04 -46.72 -4.70
CA ILE A 559 -17.17 -46.21 -5.47
C ILE A 559 -18.46 -46.35 -4.65
N PRO A 560 -19.27 -45.28 -4.49
CA PRO A 560 -20.49 -45.32 -3.67
C PRO A 560 -21.65 -46.09 -4.32
N ALA A 561 -22.65 -46.41 -3.49
CA ALA A 561 -23.88 -47.15 -3.82
C ALA A 561 -24.88 -46.41 -4.76
N ASN A 562 -24.45 -45.32 -5.39
CA ASN A 562 -25.20 -44.62 -6.44
C ASN A 562 -24.37 -44.54 -7.73
N GLY A 563 -23.30 -45.34 -7.80
CA GLY A 563 -22.36 -45.35 -8.91
C GLY A 563 -21.39 -44.18 -8.97
N ALA A 564 -20.68 -44.08 -10.09
CA ALA A 564 -19.72 -43.02 -10.39
C ALA A 564 -19.49 -42.89 -11.90
N GLU A 565 -18.98 -41.75 -12.34
CA GLU A 565 -18.37 -41.60 -13.66
C GLU A 565 -16.86 -41.81 -13.54
N ILE A 566 -16.30 -42.70 -14.36
CA ILE A 566 -14.86 -42.89 -14.48
C ILE A 566 -14.40 -42.24 -15.78
N LYS A 567 -13.45 -41.30 -15.69
CA LYS A 567 -12.94 -40.53 -16.82
C LYS A 567 -11.48 -40.83 -17.09
N VAL A 568 -11.15 -41.02 -18.36
CA VAL A 568 -9.78 -41.04 -18.88
C VAL A 568 -9.61 -39.90 -19.85
N SER A 569 -8.71 -38.97 -19.55
CA SER A 569 -8.54 -37.72 -20.32
C SER A 569 -7.10 -37.53 -20.81
N PHE A 570 -6.95 -36.94 -22.00
CA PHE A 570 -5.65 -36.52 -22.53
C PHE A 570 -5.28 -35.13 -21.98
N THR A 571 -4.25 -35.03 -21.14
CA THR A 571 -3.99 -33.82 -20.33
C THR A 571 -2.96 -32.86 -20.91
N ASN A 572 -2.13 -33.29 -21.85
CA ASN A 572 -1.06 -32.45 -22.43
C ASN A 572 -0.93 -32.54 -23.97
N PRO A 573 -2.03 -32.42 -24.74
CA PRO A 573 -1.98 -32.47 -26.19
C PRO A 573 -1.08 -31.36 -26.75
N TRP A 574 -0.30 -31.71 -27.78
CA TRP A 574 0.59 -30.77 -28.45
C TRP A 574 0.74 -31.14 -29.93
N CYS A 575 0.82 -30.14 -30.79
CA CYS A 575 1.04 -30.29 -32.22
C CYS A 575 1.88 -29.12 -32.76
N ASP A 576 2.96 -29.44 -33.47
CA ASP A 576 3.72 -28.49 -34.29
C ASP A 576 3.01 -28.24 -35.61
N TYR A 577 2.05 -27.32 -35.60
CA TYR A 577 1.21 -27.04 -36.75
C TYR A 577 1.87 -26.06 -37.71
N ASN A 578 2.19 -26.51 -38.92
CA ASN A 578 2.83 -25.68 -39.94
C ASN A 578 1.84 -24.88 -40.82
N GLY A 579 0.55 -24.89 -40.50
CA GLY A 579 -0.52 -24.32 -41.33
C GLY A 579 -1.32 -25.35 -42.13
N GLU A 580 -0.79 -26.55 -42.35
CA GLU A 580 -1.46 -27.64 -43.09
C GLU A 580 -1.56 -28.95 -42.28
N LYS A 581 -0.53 -29.29 -41.50
CA LYS A 581 -0.46 -30.52 -40.70
C LYS A 581 0.39 -30.34 -39.45
N CYS A 582 0.20 -31.24 -38.50
CA CYS A 582 1.15 -31.42 -37.40
C CYS A 582 2.41 -32.12 -37.93
N LEU A 583 3.55 -31.43 -37.94
CA LEU A 583 4.85 -32.01 -38.27
C LEU A 583 5.26 -33.03 -37.21
N GLU A 584 4.92 -32.70 -35.97
CA GLU A 584 5.11 -33.51 -34.79
C GLU A 584 3.91 -33.29 -33.87
N GLN A 585 3.47 -34.32 -33.16
CA GLN A 585 2.36 -34.20 -32.22
C GLN A 585 2.39 -35.30 -31.17
N ARG A 586 1.75 -35.03 -30.04
CA ARG A 586 1.38 -36.04 -29.05
C ARG A 586 0.00 -36.59 -29.39
N VAL A 587 -0.14 -37.92 -29.34
CA VAL A 587 -1.42 -38.61 -29.52
C VAL A 587 -1.58 -39.62 -28.40
N LEU A 588 -2.75 -39.67 -27.77
CA LEU A 588 -3.09 -40.68 -26.77
C LEU A 588 -4.06 -41.69 -27.40
N TYR A 589 -3.84 -42.97 -27.16
CA TYR A 589 -4.72 -44.06 -27.57
C TYR A 589 -5.30 -44.73 -26.34
N VAL A 590 -6.60 -45.03 -26.36
CA VAL A 590 -7.32 -45.70 -25.28
C VAL A 590 -7.98 -46.96 -25.84
N ASP A 591 -7.56 -48.13 -25.36
CA ASP A 591 -8.09 -49.44 -25.77
C ASP A 591 -9.34 -49.80 -24.97
N ALA A 592 -9.23 -49.82 -23.64
CA ALA A 592 -10.34 -50.19 -22.76
C ALA A 592 -10.14 -49.68 -21.32
N LEU A 593 -11.23 -49.69 -20.56
CA LEU A 593 -11.25 -49.55 -19.11
C LEU A 593 -11.60 -50.90 -18.47
N THR A 594 -10.78 -51.39 -17.55
CA THR A 594 -11.07 -52.62 -16.79
C THR A 594 -11.32 -52.28 -15.32
N LEU A 595 -12.42 -52.78 -14.77
CA LEU A 595 -12.74 -52.70 -13.35
C LEU A 595 -12.48 -54.04 -12.71
N ARG A 596 -11.56 -54.06 -11.75
CA ARG A 596 -11.28 -55.22 -10.92
C ARG A 596 -11.84 -54.99 -9.53
N HIS A 597 -12.82 -55.79 -9.14
CA HIS A 597 -13.37 -55.78 -7.80
C HIS A 597 -12.43 -56.48 -6.81
N ALA A 598 -12.50 -56.14 -5.52
CA ALA A 598 -11.66 -56.73 -4.47
C ALA A 598 -11.81 -58.27 -4.34
N SER A 599 -12.92 -58.85 -4.81
CA SER A 599 -13.13 -60.30 -4.87
C SER A 599 -12.36 -61.00 -6.00
N GLY A 600 -11.70 -60.25 -6.89
CA GLY A 600 -10.97 -60.75 -8.05
C GLY A 600 -11.80 -60.87 -9.34
N SER A 601 -13.08 -60.47 -9.34
CA SER A 601 -13.87 -60.38 -10.58
C SER A 601 -13.48 -59.16 -11.39
N GLU A 602 -13.31 -59.34 -12.70
CA GLU A 602 -12.94 -58.28 -13.64
C GLU A 602 -14.02 -58.06 -14.69
N GLN A 603 -14.26 -56.80 -15.04
CA GLN A 603 -15.12 -56.41 -16.15
C GLN A 603 -14.38 -55.40 -17.02
N ARG A 604 -14.28 -55.70 -18.32
CA ARG A 604 -13.64 -54.84 -19.33
C ARG A 604 -14.69 -54.10 -20.15
N PHE A 605 -14.52 -52.81 -20.32
CA PHE A 605 -15.37 -51.90 -21.06
C PHE A 605 -14.58 -51.31 -22.23
N GLU A 606 -15.01 -51.64 -23.43
CA GLU A 606 -14.47 -51.14 -24.69
C GLU A 606 -15.27 -49.90 -25.14
N GLU A 607 -14.82 -49.22 -26.19
CA GLU A 607 -15.45 -48.00 -26.73
C GLU A 607 -16.89 -48.20 -27.21
N SER A 608 -17.24 -49.44 -27.55
CA SER A 608 -18.58 -49.82 -28.02
C SER A 608 -19.57 -50.13 -26.88
N ALA A 609 -19.11 -50.17 -25.63
CA ALA A 609 -19.97 -50.44 -24.48
C ALA A 609 -21.00 -49.32 -24.29
N PRO A 610 -22.29 -49.64 -24.01
CA PRO A 610 -23.34 -48.62 -23.86
C PRO A 610 -23.12 -47.67 -22.68
N GLU A 611 -22.33 -48.08 -21.68
CA GLU A 611 -21.93 -47.30 -20.52
C GLU A 611 -20.82 -46.29 -20.84
N VAL A 612 -20.16 -46.41 -22.00
CA VAL A 612 -19.03 -45.58 -22.39
C VAL A 612 -19.48 -44.43 -23.30
N LYS A 613 -18.96 -43.23 -23.03
CA LYS A 613 -19.11 -42.04 -23.86
C LYS A 613 -17.77 -41.39 -24.13
N ILE A 614 -17.56 -40.95 -25.36
CA ILE A 614 -16.37 -40.19 -25.76
C ILE A 614 -16.78 -38.75 -26.01
N SER A 615 -16.04 -37.81 -25.43
CA SER A 615 -16.27 -36.38 -25.55
C SER A 615 -14.96 -35.63 -25.82
N GLY A 616 -15.07 -34.44 -26.41
CA GLY A 616 -13.93 -33.60 -26.78
C GLY A 616 -13.88 -33.27 -28.27
N GLN A 617 -12.83 -32.58 -28.69
CA GLN A 617 -12.58 -32.26 -30.09
C GLN A 617 -11.48 -33.17 -30.64
N HIS A 618 -11.63 -33.64 -31.88
CA HIS A 618 -10.65 -34.53 -32.54
C HIS A 618 -10.39 -35.86 -31.82
N CYS A 619 -11.48 -36.48 -31.35
CA CYS A 619 -11.48 -37.83 -30.78
C CYS A 619 -12.12 -38.77 -31.79
N TYR A 620 -11.39 -39.78 -32.25
CA TYR A 620 -11.86 -40.69 -33.31
C TYR A 620 -11.79 -42.13 -32.85
N ILE A 621 -12.80 -42.93 -33.20
CA ILE A 621 -12.78 -44.37 -32.99
C ILE A 621 -12.13 -45.00 -34.21
N GLU A 622 -10.97 -45.63 -34.02
CA GLU A 622 -10.16 -46.24 -35.08
C GLU A 622 -9.67 -47.62 -34.61
N ASN A 623 -9.90 -48.66 -35.43
CA ASN A 623 -9.42 -50.02 -35.18
C ASN A 623 -9.78 -50.59 -33.80
N SER A 624 -11.02 -50.38 -33.33
CA SER A 624 -11.49 -50.84 -32.01
C SER A 624 -10.72 -50.24 -30.82
N SER A 625 -10.19 -49.03 -31.00
CA SER A 625 -9.61 -48.20 -29.95
C SER A 625 -9.99 -46.74 -30.19
N VAL A 626 -9.82 -45.88 -29.18
CA VAL A 626 -10.11 -44.46 -29.29
C VAL A 626 -8.80 -43.67 -29.41
N THR A 627 -8.68 -42.90 -30.48
CA THR A 627 -7.55 -42.01 -30.75
C THR A 627 -7.88 -40.59 -30.31
N PHE A 628 -7.08 -40.04 -29.40
CA PHE A 628 -7.18 -38.68 -28.88
C PHE A 628 -6.07 -37.81 -29.46
N TYR A 629 -6.40 -36.96 -30.43
CA TYR A 629 -5.46 -35.99 -31.02
C TYR A 629 -5.43 -34.65 -30.28
N ASN A 630 -6.45 -34.37 -29.47
CA ASN A 630 -6.56 -33.14 -28.69
C ASN A 630 -7.22 -33.45 -27.34
N GLN A 631 -7.75 -32.44 -26.64
CA GLN A 631 -8.45 -32.57 -25.36
C GLN A 631 -9.70 -33.45 -25.49
N CYS A 632 -9.50 -34.74 -25.28
CA CYS A 632 -10.48 -35.80 -25.39
C CYS A 632 -10.62 -36.54 -24.07
N THR A 633 -11.82 -37.08 -23.82
CA THR A 633 -12.14 -37.85 -22.62
C THR A 633 -13.01 -39.06 -22.96
N MET A 634 -12.66 -40.23 -22.42
CA MET A 634 -13.51 -41.41 -22.38
C MET A 634 -14.14 -41.49 -20.98
N THR A 635 -15.47 -41.53 -20.91
CA THR A 635 -16.25 -41.59 -19.67
C THR A 635 -16.99 -42.91 -19.60
N LEU A 636 -16.82 -43.66 -18.51
CA LEU A 636 -17.58 -44.85 -18.18
C LEU A 636 -18.55 -44.50 -17.04
N SER A 637 -19.86 -44.61 -17.28
CA SER A 637 -20.88 -44.41 -16.25
C SER A 637 -21.21 -45.73 -15.56
N LEU A 638 -20.99 -45.80 -14.26
CA LEU A 638 -21.32 -46.96 -13.43
C LEU A 638 -22.51 -46.67 -12.55
N ASP A 639 -23.32 -47.70 -12.33
CA ASP A 639 -24.38 -47.75 -11.32
C ASP A 639 -24.13 -48.96 -10.43
N LEU A 640 -24.14 -48.77 -9.11
CA LEU A 640 -23.81 -49.79 -8.12
C LEU A 640 -24.84 -49.76 -7.01
N ASP A 641 -25.31 -50.92 -6.56
CA ASP A 641 -26.25 -50.99 -5.43
C ASP A 641 -25.60 -50.76 -4.06
N ASN A 642 -24.28 -50.96 -3.95
CA ASN A 642 -23.52 -50.89 -2.71
C ASN A 642 -22.20 -50.15 -2.89
N THR A 643 -21.66 -49.63 -1.79
CA THR A 643 -20.35 -48.98 -1.80
C THR A 643 -19.26 -50.03 -1.77
N ASP A 644 -18.39 -50.06 -2.79
CA ASP A 644 -17.37 -51.10 -2.97
C ASP A 644 -16.04 -50.53 -3.48
N ASN A 645 -14.96 -51.29 -3.30
CA ASN A 645 -13.62 -50.91 -3.74
C ASN A 645 -13.28 -51.54 -5.09
N PHE A 646 -12.83 -50.70 -6.04
CA PHE A 646 -12.41 -51.12 -7.38
C PHE A 646 -10.99 -50.65 -7.67
N GLU A 647 -10.24 -51.50 -8.37
CA GLU A 647 -9.05 -51.10 -9.12
C GLU A 647 -9.49 -50.81 -10.56
N ILE A 648 -9.41 -49.54 -10.95
CA ILE A 648 -9.67 -49.03 -12.29
C ILE A 648 -8.37 -49.13 -13.08
N ILE A 649 -8.39 -49.83 -14.21
CA ILE A 649 -7.23 -50.04 -15.08
C ILE A 649 -7.53 -49.46 -16.45
N ALA A 650 -6.83 -48.41 -16.84
CA ALA A 650 -6.86 -47.85 -18.18
C ALA A 650 -5.75 -48.48 -19.03
N HIS A 651 -6.13 -49.01 -20.20
CA HIS A 651 -5.19 -49.57 -21.18
C HIS A 651 -4.84 -48.49 -22.20
N LEU A 652 -3.66 -47.89 -22.06
CA LEU A 652 -3.26 -46.70 -22.81
C LEU A 652 -2.02 -46.97 -23.67
N ALA A 653 -1.97 -46.35 -24.83
CA ALA A 653 -0.76 -46.26 -25.65
C ALA A 653 -0.59 -44.83 -26.16
N ALA A 654 0.56 -44.48 -26.72
CA ALA A 654 0.82 -43.10 -27.12
C ALA A 654 1.75 -42.99 -28.33
N GLN A 655 1.62 -41.86 -29.04
CA GLN A 655 2.62 -41.32 -29.95
C GLN A 655 3.30 -40.14 -29.26
N GLN A 656 4.60 -40.23 -29.05
CA GLN A 656 5.39 -39.16 -28.44
C GLN A 656 5.70 -38.04 -29.41
N ALA A 657 6.04 -36.87 -28.85
CA ALA A 657 6.63 -35.74 -29.54
C ALA A 657 8.14 -35.64 -29.17
N PRO A 658 9.07 -36.17 -30.01
CA PRO A 658 10.52 -36.15 -29.73
C PRO A 658 11.17 -34.79 -29.45
N SER A 659 10.61 -33.67 -29.90
CA SER A 659 11.12 -32.32 -29.63
C SER A 659 10.71 -31.77 -28.27
N ARG A 660 9.86 -32.48 -27.52
CA ARG A 660 9.39 -32.10 -26.19
C ARG A 660 9.94 -33.06 -25.15
N GLU A 661 10.46 -32.52 -24.03
CA GLU A 661 11.01 -33.36 -22.96
C GLU A 661 9.94 -34.18 -22.23
N GLN A 662 8.74 -33.63 -22.05
CA GLN A 662 7.66 -34.32 -21.35
C GLN A 662 6.98 -35.38 -22.23
N PRO A 663 6.71 -36.59 -21.70
CA PRO A 663 5.95 -37.61 -22.42
C PRO A 663 4.47 -37.24 -22.53
N VAL A 664 3.72 -38.00 -23.33
CA VAL A 664 2.25 -37.98 -23.33
C VAL A 664 1.74 -38.30 -21.92
N GLN A 665 0.77 -37.50 -21.45
CA GLN A 665 0.15 -37.67 -20.14
C GLN A 665 -1.36 -37.91 -20.27
N ALA A 666 -1.85 -38.78 -19.41
CA ALA A 666 -3.27 -39.04 -19.25
C ALA A 666 -3.67 -38.92 -17.78
N SER A 667 -4.94 -38.61 -17.52
CA SER A 667 -5.51 -38.70 -16.17
C SER A 667 -6.59 -39.75 -16.09
N ILE A 668 -6.68 -40.43 -14.95
CA ILE A 668 -7.81 -41.29 -14.57
C ILE A 668 -8.50 -40.62 -13.39
N GLU A 669 -9.81 -40.39 -13.49
CA GLU A 669 -10.60 -39.73 -12.46
C GLU A 669 -11.88 -40.54 -12.18
N VAL A 670 -12.27 -40.65 -10.92
CA VAL A 670 -13.54 -41.22 -10.47
C VAL A 670 -14.37 -40.11 -9.84
N LEU A 671 -15.56 -39.86 -10.38
CA LEU A 671 -16.48 -38.80 -9.97
C LEU A 671 -17.77 -39.38 -9.39
N SER A 672 -18.23 -38.86 -8.26
CA SER A 672 -19.54 -39.18 -7.68
C SER A 672 -20.67 -38.75 -8.62
N SER A 673 -21.73 -39.54 -8.67
CA SER A 673 -23.00 -39.23 -9.37
C SER A 673 -23.91 -38.27 -8.59
N GLU A 674 -23.48 -37.78 -7.43
CA GLU A 674 -24.21 -36.80 -6.62
C GLU A 674 -24.44 -35.46 -7.35
N GLU A 675 -25.46 -34.71 -6.92
CA GLU A 675 -25.64 -33.33 -7.37
C GLU A 675 -24.53 -32.44 -6.78
N ILE A 676 -23.74 -31.82 -7.65
CA ILE A 676 -22.52 -31.06 -7.30
C ILE A 676 -22.69 -29.99 -6.20
N LEU A 677 -23.86 -29.34 -6.13
CA LEU A 677 -24.14 -28.31 -5.12
C LEU A 677 -24.43 -28.88 -3.73
N THR A 678 -25.06 -30.05 -3.68
CA THR A 678 -25.50 -30.70 -2.43
C THR A 678 -24.57 -31.83 -2.00
N ALA A 679 -23.61 -32.18 -2.86
CA ALA A 679 -22.63 -33.24 -2.64
C ALA A 679 -21.90 -33.13 -1.30
N GLN A 680 -21.73 -34.28 -0.64
CA GLN A 680 -21.10 -34.40 0.68
C GLN A 680 -19.81 -35.22 0.63
N THR A 681 -19.16 -35.26 -0.54
CA THR A 681 -17.85 -35.89 -0.70
C THR A 681 -16.81 -35.25 0.23
N GLY A 682 -15.74 -35.99 0.53
CA GLY A 682 -14.60 -35.44 1.28
C GLY A 682 -14.04 -34.17 0.63
N ASN A 683 -13.98 -34.14 -0.71
CA ASN A 683 -13.50 -32.98 -1.47
C ASN A 683 -14.45 -31.78 -1.39
N ALA A 684 -15.78 -31.99 -1.42
CA ALA A 684 -16.75 -30.91 -1.22
C ALA A 684 -16.59 -30.27 0.18
N LEU A 685 -16.35 -31.08 1.22
CA LEU A 685 -16.06 -30.59 2.56
C LEU A 685 -14.72 -29.84 2.64
N LEU A 686 -13.67 -30.35 1.98
CA LEU A 686 -12.36 -29.67 1.90
C LEU A 686 -12.45 -28.31 1.21
N ILE A 687 -13.21 -28.19 0.11
CA ILE A 687 -13.43 -26.93 -0.59
C ILE A 687 -14.16 -25.93 0.32
N LYS A 688 -15.22 -26.35 1.01
CA LYS A 688 -15.93 -25.49 1.99
C LYS A 688 -15.01 -25.06 3.13
N GLN A 689 -14.15 -25.96 3.60
CA GLN A 689 -13.17 -25.63 4.63
C GLN A 689 -12.09 -24.65 4.12
N GLN A 690 -11.64 -24.81 2.87
CA GLN A 690 -10.72 -23.87 2.23
C GLN A 690 -11.36 -22.48 2.08
N ILE A 691 -12.66 -22.40 1.76
CA ILE A 691 -13.41 -21.14 1.72
C ILE A 691 -13.41 -20.47 3.11
N ILE A 692 -13.64 -21.21 4.19
CA ILE A 692 -13.56 -20.67 5.56
C ILE A 692 -12.17 -20.10 5.84
N ASP A 693 -11.11 -20.81 5.45
CA ASP A 693 -9.73 -20.35 5.64
C ASP A 693 -9.45 -19.06 4.84
N LEU A 694 -10.00 -18.95 3.63
CA LEU A 694 -9.91 -17.73 2.81
C LEU A 694 -10.65 -16.55 3.45
N PHE A 695 -11.87 -16.73 3.95
CA PHE A 695 -12.60 -15.70 4.70
C PHE A 695 -11.80 -15.25 5.94
N THR A 696 -11.27 -16.20 6.69
CA THR A 696 -10.48 -15.92 7.90
C THR A 696 -9.22 -15.11 7.55
N LYS A 697 -8.55 -15.46 6.46
CA LYS A 697 -7.30 -14.79 6.06
C LYS A 697 -7.54 -13.42 5.41
N LEU A 698 -8.43 -13.34 4.42
CA LEU A 698 -8.68 -12.15 3.61
C LEU A 698 -9.59 -11.13 4.29
N HIS A 699 -10.66 -11.59 4.97
CA HIS A 699 -11.65 -10.73 5.62
C HIS A 699 -11.51 -10.68 7.14
N GLY A 700 -10.71 -11.57 7.75
CA GLY A 700 -10.59 -11.63 9.20
C GLY A 700 -11.82 -12.22 9.90
N LYS A 701 -12.75 -12.82 9.14
CA LYS A 701 -14.01 -13.38 9.65
C LYS A 701 -13.99 -14.90 9.57
N GLN A 702 -14.35 -15.55 10.67
CA GLN A 702 -14.48 -17.01 10.73
C GLN A 702 -15.96 -17.39 10.68
N TYR A 703 -16.30 -18.32 9.79
CA TYR A 703 -17.66 -18.80 9.59
C TYR A 703 -17.77 -20.29 9.85
N ALA A 704 -18.96 -20.73 10.27
CA ALA A 704 -19.30 -22.16 10.29
C ALA A 704 -19.44 -22.71 8.86
N ILE A 705 -19.18 -24.01 8.68
CA ILE A 705 -19.18 -24.66 7.35
C ILE A 705 -20.55 -24.63 6.65
N ASP A 706 -21.62 -24.57 7.43
CA ASP A 706 -23.02 -24.50 7.01
C ASP A 706 -23.57 -23.06 6.95
N SER A 707 -22.75 -22.06 7.26
CA SER A 707 -23.16 -20.66 7.19
C SER A 707 -23.57 -20.23 5.78
N THR A 708 -24.47 -19.26 5.69
CA THR A 708 -24.95 -18.71 4.41
C THR A 708 -23.80 -18.20 3.55
N GLN A 709 -22.80 -17.54 4.14
CA GLN A 709 -21.63 -16.99 3.44
C GLN A 709 -20.80 -18.09 2.78
N VAL A 710 -20.53 -19.19 3.50
CA VAL A 710 -19.79 -20.33 2.96
C VAL A 710 -20.60 -21.03 1.87
N GLN A 711 -21.91 -21.25 2.08
CA GLN A 711 -22.77 -21.89 1.07
C GLN A 711 -22.89 -21.06 -0.22
N GLN A 712 -23.04 -19.73 -0.12
CA GLN A 712 -23.09 -18.84 -1.28
C GLN A 712 -21.76 -18.84 -2.05
N THR A 713 -20.63 -18.78 -1.34
CA THR A 713 -19.30 -18.82 -1.96
C THR A 713 -19.01 -20.18 -2.61
N TYR A 714 -19.45 -21.27 -1.96
CA TYR A 714 -19.37 -22.61 -2.53
C TYR A 714 -20.24 -22.76 -3.78
N SER A 715 -21.44 -22.17 -3.78
CA SER A 715 -22.31 -22.12 -4.95
C SER A 715 -21.66 -21.34 -6.11
N LEU A 716 -20.98 -20.22 -5.81
CA LEU A 716 -20.18 -19.48 -6.80
C LEU A 716 -19.06 -20.36 -7.39
N TYR A 717 -18.31 -21.06 -6.52
CA TYR A 717 -17.26 -21.99 -6.95
C TYR A 717 -17.82 -23.06 -7.90
N VAL A 718 -18.90 -23.73 -7.51
CA VAL A 718 -19.55 -24.79 -8.30
C VAL A 718 -20.09 -24.25 -9.63
N THR A 719 -20.68 -23.05 -9.63
CA THR A 719 -21.18 -22.42 -10.86
C THR A 719 -20.05 -22.10 -11.83
N ALA A 720 -18.94 -21.54 -11.33
CA ALA A 720 -17.76 -21.25 -12.11
C ALA A 720 -17.10 -22.53 -12.64
N LEU A 721 -17.03 -23.58 -11.82
CA LEU A 721 -16.54 -24.91 -12.22
C LEU A 721 -17.38 -25.50 -13.36
N ALA A 722 -18.71 -25.48 -13.23
CA ALA A 722 -19.61 -25.98 -14.26
C ALA A 722 -19.43 -25.22 -15.60
N SER A 723 -19.22 -23.90 -15.54
CA SER A 723 -18.90 -23.11 -16.73
C SER A 723 -17.53 -23.45 -17.31
N ALA A 724 -16.53 -23.72 -16.47
CA ALA A 724 -15.19 -24.12 -16.91
C ALA A 724 -15.20 -25.47 -17.62
N LEU A 725 -15.94 -26.46 -17.10
CA LEU A 725 -16.06 -27.81 -17.66
C LEU A 725 -16.82 -27.85 -19.01
N GLN A 726 -17.58 -26.80 -19.35
CA GLN A 726 -18.20 -26.66 -20.67
C GLN A 726 -17.24 -26.09 -21.73
N SER A 727 -16.10 -25.53 -21.31
CA SER A 727 -15.11 -24.95 -22.21
C SER A 727 -14.28 -26.06 -22.86
N SER A 728 -14.07 -25.98 -24.18
CA SER A 728 -13.19 -26.91 -24.90
C SER A 728 -11.70 -26.50 -24.84
N ASN A 729 -11.36 -25.48 -24.05
CA ASN A 729 -9.98 -25.00 -23.90
C ASN A 729 -9.63 -24.96 -22.41
N ASN A 730 -8.68 -25.80 -22.01
CA ASN A 730 -8.17 -25.85 -20.64
C ASN A 730 -7.21 -24.71 -20.30
N ASN A 731 -6.66 -23.98 -21.27
CA ASN A 731 -5.77 -22.86 -20.98
C ASN A 731 -6.56 -21.61 -20.54
N ILE A 732 -6.13 -20.94 -19.47
CA ILE A 732 -6.73 -19.70 -18.97
C ILE A 732 -6.15 -18.52 -19.77
N ASN A 733 -6.57 -18.38 -21.03
CA ASN A 733 -6.04 -17.35 -21.95
C ASN A 733 -6.20 -15.90 -21.45
N ASN A 734 -7.14 -15.63 -20.55
CA ASN A 734 -7.37 -14.30 -19.98
C ASN A 734 -6.52 -14.03 -18.72
N CYS A 735 -5.65 -14.97 -18.33
CA CYS A 735 -4.76 -14.80 -17.19
C CYS A 735 -3.60 -13.86 -17.54
N ASN A 736 -3.78 -12.57 -17.28
CA ASN A 736 -2.72 -11.60 -17.51
C ASN A 736 -1.72 -11.60 -16.34
N VAL A 737 -0.69 -12.46 -16.40
CA VAL A 737 0.32 -12.58 -15.33
C VAL A 737 1.20 -11.33 -15.17
N TRP A 738 1.26 -10.48 -16.19
CA TRP A 738 2.03 -9.23 -16.22
C TRP A 738 1.53 -8.15 -15.28
N VAL A 739 0.28 -8.27 -14.80
CA VAL A 739 -0.25 -7.37 -13.78
C VAL A 739 0.41 -7.62 -12.42
N ASP A 740 1.22 -8.66 -12.26
CA ASP A 740 2.09 -8.87 -11.11
C ASP A 740 3.56 -8.71 -11.56
N GLY A 741 4.18 -7.57 -11.29
CA GLY A 741 5.58 -7.32 -11.70
C GLY A 741 6.60 -8.23 -11.01
N HIS A 742 6.17 -8.98 -10.00
CA HIS A 742 6.95 -9.98 -9.28
C HIS A 742 6.46 -11.41 -9.52
N PHE A 743 5.68 -11.64 -10.58
CA PHE A 743 5.09 -12.96 -10.83
C PHE A 743 6.15 -14.06 -10.88
N PHE A 744 7.22 -13.85 -11.64
CA PHE A 744 8.29 -14.82 -11.81
C PHE A 744 9.32 -14.84 -10.68
N SER A 745 9.47 -13.73 -9.95
CA SER A 745 10.44 -13.63 -8.84
C SER A 745 10.18 -14.63 -7.72
N ASP A 746 8.92 -15.02 -7.53
CA ASP A 746 8.51 -16.01 -6.53
C ASP A 746 8.50 -17.45 -7.06
N LEU A 747 8.57 -17.64 -8.39
CA LEU A 747 8.48 -18.95 -9.05
C LEU A 747 9.83 -19.47 -9.53
N LEU A 748 10.79 -18.57 -9.76
CA LEU A 748 12.12 -18.87 -10.25
C LEU A 748 13.17 -18.66 -9.16
N THR A 749 14.23 -19.46 -9.21
CA THR A 749 15.45 -19.18 -8.43
C THR A 749 16.10 -17.87 -8.90
N PRO A 750 16.92 -17.20 -8.07
CA PRO A 750 17.63 -15.98 -8.48
C PRO A 750 18.41 -16.15 -9.79
N GLU A 751 19.09 -17.28 -9.98
CA GLU A 751 19.86 -17.58 -11.19
C GLU A 751 18.96 -17.75 -12.42
N GLN A 752 17.80 -18.40 -12.27
CA GLN A 752 16.83 -18.52 -13.35
C GLN A 752 16.18 -17.18 -13.68
N LEU A 753 15.95 -16.33 -12.68
CA LEU A 753 15.35 -15.01 -12.86
C LEU A 753 16.30 -14.08 -13.64
N GLU A 754 17.61 -14.14 -13.39
CA GLU A 754 18.62 -13.38 -14.16
C GLU A 754 18.65 -13.77 -15.64
N VAL A 755 18.29 -15.02 -15.97
CA VAL A 755 18.14 -15.47 -17.36
C VAL A 755 16.79 -15.04 -17.93
N ALA A 756 15.73 -15.11 -17.12
CA ALA A 756 14.36 -14.83 -17.55
C ALA A 756 14.08 -13.33 -17.76
N ARG A 757 14.86 -12.41 -17.18
CA ARG A 757 14.66 -10.96 -17.34
C ARG A 757 15.94 -10.20 -17.58
N TYR A 758 15.88 -9.15 -18.38
CA TYR A 758 17.03 -8.28 -18.67
C TYR A 758 16.63 -6.79 -18.66
N PRO A 759 17.55 -5.86 -18.35
CA PRO A 759 17.27 -4.42 -18.46
C PRO A 759 16.94 -4.03 -19.90
N SER A 760 15.87 -3.26 -20.10
CA SER A 760 15.46 -2.79 -21.42
C SER A 760 16.52 -1.88 -22.03
N PRO A 761 16.84 -2.03 -23.33
CA PRO A 761 17.67 -1.05 -24.04
C PRO A 761 16.95 0.28 -24.28
N ASN A 762 15.62 0.33 -24.09
CA ASN A 762 14.77 1.48 -24.43
C ASN A 762 14.29 2.28 -23.20
N GLY A 763 14.72 1.93 -21.99
CA GLY A 763 14.35 2.67 -20.79
C GLY A 763 14.71 1.95 -19.49
N ASN A 764 14.33 2.58 -18.37
CA ASN A 764 14.59 2.05 -17.04
C ASN A 764 13.48 1.08 -16.58
N HIS A 765 13.40 -0.09 -17.21
CA HIS A 765 12.50 -1.18 -16.82
C HIS A 765 13.10 -2.53 -17.23
N TYR A 766 12.62 -3.63 -16.63
CA TYR A 766 12.99 -4.98 -17.05
C TYR A 766 12.10 -5.47 -18.21
N GLU A 767 12.68 -6.25 -19.11
CA GLU A 767 11.99 -7.00 -20.15
C GLU A 767 11.99 -8.51 -19.85
N ILE A 768 10.84 -9.12 -20.16
CA ILE A 768 10.48 -10.56 -20.28
C ILE A 768 11.23 -11.40 -21.33
N ASP A 769 12.06 -12.41 -21.04
CA ASP A 769 12.34 -13.47 -22.03
C ASP A 769 11.16 -14.45 -22.08
N TRP A 770 10.21 -14.19 -22.99
CA TRP A 770 9.00 -15.00 -23.14
C TRP A 770 9.24 -16.40 -23.63
N ASP A 771 10.27 -16.62 -24.44
CA ASP A 771 10.58 -17.94 -24.94
C ASP A 771 11.04 -18.83 -23.76
N TYR A 772 11.87 -18.26 -22.86
CA TYR A 772 12.33 -18.94 -21.65
C TYR A 772 11.19 -19.29 -20.68
N VAL A 773 10.27 -18.36 -20.40
CA VAL A 773 9.18 -18.60 -19.42
C VAL A 773 7.91 -19.20 -20.03
N SER A 774 7.85 -19.38 -21.35
CA SER A 774 6.63 -19.80 -22.07
C SER A 774 6.08 -21.13 -21.58
N GLU A 775 6.94 -22.14 -21.42
CA GLU A 775 6.54 -23.48 -21.03
C GLU A 775 5.98 -23.50 -19.60
N MET A 776 6.70 -22.91 -18.65
CA MET A 776 6.24 -22.78 -17.27
C MET A 776 4.93 -21.98 -17.19
N THR A 777 4.83 -20.87 -17.92
CA THR A 777 3.61 -20.05 -17.95
C THR A 777 2.42 -20.87 -18.45
N ASN A 778 2.59 -21.58 -19.57
CA ASN A 778 1.56 -22.46 -20.13
C ASN A 778 1.13 -23.57 -19.16
N GLN A 779 2.08 -24.20 -18.46
CA GLN A 779 1.78 -25.22 -17.45
C GLN A 779 0.96 -24.64 -16.31
N ILE A 780 1.38 -23.50 -15.76
CA ILE A 780 0.73 -22.85 -14.62
C ILE A 780 -0.67 -22.34 -14.97
N THR A 781 -0.88 -21.84 -16.20
CA THR A 781 -2.18 -21.35 -16.66
C THR A 781 -3.09 -22.43 -17.27
N THR A 782 -2.64 -23.68 -17.36
CA THR A 782 -3.50 -24.80 -17.78
C THR A 782 -4.38 -25.27 -16.62
N ASP A 783 -5.68 -25.47 -16.89
CA ASP A 783 -6.71 -25.85 -15.93
C ASP A 783 -7.52 -27.03 -16.47
N ASN A 784 -7.01 -28.25 -16.24
CA ASN A 784 -7.61 -29.48 -16.79
C ASN A 784 -8.91 -29.90 -16.08
N THR A 785 -9.12 -29.46 -14.85
CA THR A 785 -10.29 -29.84 -14.04
C THR A 785 -11.32 -28.72 -13.92
N GLY A 786 -10.96 -27.48 -14.32
CA GLY A 786 -11.77 -26.28 -14.09
C GLY A 786 -11.64 -25.70 -12.68
N ALA A 787 -10.86 -26.34 -11.79
CA ALA A 787 -10.71 -25.92 -10.40
C ALA A 787 -10.02 -24.55 -10.29
N LYS A 788 -9.02 -24.25 -11.14
CA LYS A 788 -8.35 -22.94 -11.11
C LYS A 788 -9.34 -21.83 -11.45
N ARG A 789 -10.12 -21.96 -12.52
CA ARG A 789 -11.16 -20.98 -12.91
C ARG A 789 -12.22 -20.81 -11.82
N ALA A 790 -12.61 -21.89 -11.16
CA ALA A 790 -13.55 -21.83 -10.04
C ALA A 790 -12.98 -21.04 -8.85
N TRP A 791 -11.71 -21.27 -8.49
CA TRP A 791 -11.02 -20.50 -7.45
C TRP A 791 -10.78 -19.04 -7.85
N ILE A 792 -10.55 -18.74 -9.13
CA ILE A 792 -10.42 -17.36 -9.62
C ILE A 792 -11.71 -16.58 -9.36
N ALA A 793 -12.87 -17.18 -9.61
CA ALA A 793 -14.16 -16.55 -9.31
C ALA A 793 -14.33 -16.28 -7.81
N VAL A 794 -13.95 -17.24 -6.96
CA VAL A 794 -13.99 -17.08 -5.50
C VAL A 794 -13.06 -15.97 -5.02
N ILE A 795 -11.81 -15.93 -5.50
CA ILE A 795 -10.84 -14.88 -5.11
C ILE A 795 -11.31 -13.51 -5.60
N ALA A 796 -11.80 -13.39 -6.83
CA ALA A 796 -12.35 -12.12 -7.34
C ALA A 796 -13.52 -11.63 -6.48
N TYR A 797 -14.41 -12.52 -6.05
CA TYR A 797 -15.49 -12.19 -5.12
C TYR A 797 -14.96 -11.72 -3.76
N LEU A 798 -14.02 -12.45 -3.15
CA LEU A 798 -13.48 -12.10 -1.84
C LEU A 798 -12.71 -10.76 -1.87
N LEU A 799 -11.93 -10.48 -2.92
CA LEU A 799 -11.15 -9.24 -3.02
C LEU A 799 -12.00 -8.01 -3.36
N SER A 800 -13.18 -8.19 -3.96
CA SER A 800 -14.12 -7.10 -4.25
C SER A 800 -15.13 -6.86 -3.11
N HIS A 801 -15.12 -7.71 -2.07
CA HIS A 801 -16.02 -7.63 -0.95
C HIS A 801 -15.68 -6.46 -0.01
N TYR A 802 -16.71 -5.89 0.63
CA TYR A 802 -16.59 -4.79 1.60
C TYR A 802 -15.52 -5.06 2.68
N ASP A 803 -15.57 -6.25 3.29
CA ASP A 803 -14.65 -6.69 4.35
C ASP A 803 -13.18 -6.83 3.91
N TYR A 804 -12.89 -6.87 2.61
CA TYR A 804 -11.50 -6.83 2.14
C TYR A 804 -10.95 -5.40 2.16
N LEU A 805 -11.82 -4.43 1.88
CA LEU A 805 -11.49 -3.02 1.72
C LEU A 805 -11.46 -2.25 3.04
N HIS A 806 -12.01 -2.83 4.11
CA HIS A 806 -12.11 -2.22 5.44
C HIS A 806 -11.40 -3.08 6.50
N GLU A 807 -11.02 -2.45 7.63
CA GLU A 807 -10.52 -3.14 8.84
C GLU A 807 -10.98 -2.46 10.14
#